data_AF-A0A3B9GNF5-F1
#
_entry.id   AF-A0A3B9GNF5-F1
#
_cell.length_a   1.000
_cell.length_b   1.000
_cell.length_c   1.000
_cell.angle_alpha   90.00
_cell.angle_beta   90.00
_cell.angle_gamma   90.00
#
_symmetry.space_group_name_H-M   'P 1'
#
loop_
_entity.id
_entity.type
_entity.pdbx_description
1 polymer ?
#
loop_
_entity_poly.entity_id
_entity_poly.type
_entity_poly.pdbx_seq_one_letter_code
_entity_poly.pdbx_strand_id
1 'polypeptide(L)'
;MADISQINVNNTTYDIKDTTARSQLAAEITARTAADNLMTSRIDQIISPTGEAPSAAEITDARTGHDGTIYTNLGTAIRTQVSDLKNAINAVFDNSNTTWELGTLNPGTGVASASTTRLRSDYIEVTKGTKISVSGNANCLIVYCYDQYKGYISDSSWDSDFTVSSDNVKYIRILIRKNSGNTGMTSDDVPTQVNRCKIVSTLNHNVYYNSYTDDDLDIISQQLNAVSALSGCPVVTDWEIGSIYNGSNTSSTTRMRTVGYVPLSGKSSVTINPNEGYKYIVFWYNDSDQNVNINDNGAWQTESKTYETWTGATKIRLVIATTDDTVTLGMQKHINVTYMSTIAGAVANKLGSFVSSQYNRNIDIESPIKDYASQFKTGAVADSFLFFTDPHIFPHTMDEGRMEVTIGTIEQVFNNSPASFVLCGGDWLVNSDTQNEACYKLGRIDGIMRAKFGNEYLPCLGNHDTNYQGVENEGSAAWSGILPQIAINNLWFSKYGKAYYDYKANNARFYVFDSGTDLVSTMTSYRWEQVDWFANKLIENDDDHSVIALHIFTNQLTKANYESDPKIQSLAENLTLIAQAYNSKSTVTLNSVTYDFTDTTGKVAFLIAGHTHYDLTTDLNDIPVIITTTSGYTPTFDLMFVDYTNSTLVAVRVGDGNDRTMSIVV
;
A
#
# COMPACT_ATOMS: atom_id res chain seq x y z
N MET A 1 -10.99 -68.25 -36.74
CA MET A 1 -10.80 -66.94 -36.08
C MET A 1 -10.40 -67.23 -34.65
N ALA A 2 -9.19 -66.87 -34.23
CA ALA A 2 -8.75 -67.11 -32.85
C ALA A 2 -9.52 -66.16 -31.93
N ASP A 3 -10.22 -66.73 -30.94
CA ASP A 3 -10.99 -66.02 -29.93
C ASP A 3 -10.02 -65.31 -28.98
N ILE A 4 -9.71 -64.04 -29.26
CA ILE A 4 -8.87 -63.19 -28.40
C ILE A 4 -9.73 -62.84 -27.18
N SER A 5 -9.71 -63.72 -26.18
CA SER A 5 -10.47 -63.57 -24.93
C SER A 5 -9.65 -62.97 -23.81
N GLN A 6 -8.34 -62.75 -23.98
CA GLN A 6 -7.47 -62.23 -22.93
C GLN A 6 -6.41 -61.24 -23.44
N ILE A 7 -6.08 -60.20 -22.65
CA ILE A 7 -4.92 -59.31 -22.87
C ILE A 7 -3.98 -59.35 -21.67
N ASN A 8 -2.68 -59.20 -21.91
CA ASN A 8 -1.67 -59.11 -20.85
C ASN A 8 -1.15 -57.67 -20.72
N VAL A 9 -1.22 -57.10 -19.51
CA VAL A 9 -0.61 -55.81 -19.17
C VAL A 9 0.25 -56.01 -17.92
N ASN A 10 1.55 -55.71 -18.01
CA ASN A 10 2.52 -55.83 -16.90
C ASN A 10 2.45 -57.17 -16.13
N ASN A 11 2.54 -58.28 -16.84
CA ASN A 11 2.46 -59.65 -16.28
C ASN A 11 1.12 -60.02 -15.61
N THR A 12 0.05 -59.24 -15.82
CA THR A 12 -1.31 -59.59 -15.38
C THR A 12 -2.20 -59.84 -16.58
N THR A 13 -2.90 -60.97 -16.59
CA THR A 13 -3.83 -61.39 -17.66
C THR A 13 -5.25 -60.95 -17.34
N TYR A 14 -5.87 -60.20 -18.25
CA TYR A 14 -7.25 -59.71 -18.14
C TYR A 14 -8.14 -60.42 -19.16
N ASP A 15 -9.26 -61.01 -18.73
CA ASP A 15 -10.28 -61.55 -19.63
C ASP A 15 -11.15 -60.42 -20.19
N ILE A 16 -11.17 -60.30 -21.52
CA ILE A 16 -11.84 -59.21 -22.23
C ILE A 16 -13.36 -59.37 -22.20
N LYS A 17 -13.88 -60.56 -21.88
CA LYS A 17 -15.32 -60.84 -21.78
C LYS A 17 -15.89 -60.50 -20.39
N ASP A 18 -15.06 -60.38 -19.35
CA ASP A 18 -15.47 -60.01 -17.99
C ASP A 18 -15.71 -58.49 -17.84
N THR A 19 -16.96 -58.10 -17.59
CA THR A 19 -17.40 -56.72 -17.36
C THR A 19 -16.66 -56.04 -16.20
N THR A 20 -16.27 -56.79 -15.19
CA THR A 20 -15.55 -56.29 -14.01
C THR A 20 -14.11 -55.95 -14.38
N ALA A 21 -13.44 -56.84 -15.11
CA ALA A 21 -12.08 -56.63 -15.60
C ALA A 21 -11.98 -55.43 -16.55
N ARG A 22 -12.97 -55.24 -17.44
CA ARG A 22 -13.04 -54.04 -18.31
C ARG A 22 -13.21 -52.74 -17.51
N SER A 23 -14.03 -52.77 -16.47
CA SER A 23 -14.24 -51.60 -15.61
C SER A 23 -12.99 -51.25 -14.80
N GLN A 24 -12.28 -52.26 -14.31
CA GLN A 24 -11.00 -52.09 -13.61
C GLN A 24 -9.91 -51.55 -14.55
N LEU A 25 -9.80 -52.07 -15.76
CA LEU A 25 -8.84 -51.59 -16.76
C LEU A 25 -9.14 -50.14 -17.18
N ALA A 26 -10.41 -49.78 -17.38
CA ALA A 26 -10.80 -48.40 -17.70
C ALA A 26 -10.50 -47.43 -16.56
N ALA A 27 -10.71 -47.84 -15.31
CA ALA A 27 -10.35 -47.05 -14.14
C ALA A 27 -8.83 -46.86 -14.03
N GLU A 28 -8.03 -47.91 -14.29
CA GLU A 28 -6.58 -47.82 -14.26
C GLU A 28 -6.01 -46.96 -15.41
N ILE A 29 -6.58 -47.07 -16.62
CA ILE A 29 -6.23 -46.18 -17.74
C ILE A 29 -6.53 -44.73 -17.38
N THR A 30 -7.71 -44.44 -16.81
CA THR A 30 -8.10 -43.08 -16.40
C THR A 30 -7.16 -42.52 -15.33
N ALA A 31 -6.80 -43.33 -14.33
CA ALA A 31 -5.86 -42.94 -13.28
C ALA A 31 -4.44 -42.69 -13.83
N ARG A 32 -3.98 -43.52 -14.78
CA ARG A 32 -2.69 -43.33 -15.45
C ARG A 32 -2.67 -42.09 -16.33
N THR A 33 -3.70 -41.85 -17.13
CA THR A 33 -3.79 -40.63 -17.95
C THR A 33 -3.78 -39.37 -17.08
N ALA A 34 -4.45 -39.38 -15.91
CA ALA A 34 -4.39 -38.27 -14.97
C ALA A 34 -2.99 -38.08 -14.36
N ALA A 35 -2.28 -39.17 -14.05
CA ALA A 35 -0.92 -39.12 -13.53
C ALA A 35 0.10 -38.63 -14.58
N ASP A 36 -0.04 -39.08 -15.83
CA ASP A 36 0.82 -38.68 -16.95
C ASP A 36 0.60 -37.20 -17.30
N ASN A 37 -0.65 -36.72 -17.35
CA ASN A 37 -0.95 -35.30 -17.57
C ASN A 37 -0.37 -34.40 -16.47
N LEU A 38 -0.42 -34.87 -15.21
CA LEU A 38 0.19 -34.17 -14.08
C LEU A 38 1.72 -34.16 -14.18
N MET A 39 2.34 -35.24 -14.67
CA MET A 39 3.78 -35.33 -14.85
C MET A 39 4.26 -34.46 -16.02
N THR A 40 3.55 -34.44 -17.15
CA THR A 40 3.81 -33.54 -18.28
C THR A 40 3.67 -32.08 -17.86
N SER A 41 2.60 -31.71 -17.15
CA SER A 41 2.44 -30.35 -16.62
C SER A 41 3.57 -29.93 -15.66
N ARG A 42 4.11 -30.87 -14.88
CA ARG A 42 5.28 -30.63 -14.02
C ARG A 42 6.57 -30.47 -14.82
N ILE A 43 6.74 -31.21 -15.91
CA ILE A 43 7.89 -31.12 -16.80
C ILE A 43 7.87 -29.80 -17.57
N ASP A 44 6.70 -29.38 -18.07
CA ASP A 44 6.51 -28.11 -18.79
C ASP A 44 6.73 -26.90 -17.87
N GLN A 45 6.51 -27.03 -16.56
CA GLN A 45 6.85 -26.02 -15.57
C GLN A 45 8.34 -26.00 -15.19
N ILE A 46 9.09 -27.07 -15.45
CA ILE A 46 10.52 -27.17 -15.16
C ILE A 46 11.38 -26.73 -16.35
N ILE A 47 10.89 -26.92 -17.57
CA ILE A 47 11.60 -26.57 -18.81
C ILE A 47 11.06 -25.24 -19.33
N SER A 48 11.71 -24.12 -18.97
CA SER A 48 11.56 -22.87 -19.71
C SER A 48 12.05 -23.08 -21.16
N PRO A 49 11.39 -22.54 -22.20
CA PRO A 49 11.76 -22.77 -23.60
C PRO A 49 13.11 -22.17 -24.02
N THR A 50 13.80 -21.43 -23.14
CA THR A 50 14.92 -20.55 -23.54
C THR A 50 16.31 -21.02 -23.15
N GLY A 51 16.49 -22.26 -22.68
CA GLY A 51 17.80 -22.95 -22.74
C GLY A 51 18.99 -22.33 -21.99
N GLU A 52 18.83 -21.27 -21.22
CA GLU A 52 19.90 -20.67 -20.41
C GLU A 52 19.51 -20.75 -18.93
N ALA A 53 20.40 -21.29 -18.10
CA ALA A 53 20.14 -21.65 -16.72
C ALA A 53 20.54 -20.52 -15.75
N PRO A 54 19.56 -19.84 -15.12
CA PRO A 54 19.72 -19.26 -13.77
C PRO A 54 18.96 -20.06 -12.68
N SER A 55 18.20 -21.09 -13.05
CA SER A 55 17.17 -21.71 -12.21
C SER A 55 17.67 -22.59 -11.04
N ALA A 56 18.95 -22.94 -10.96
CA ALA A 56 19.42 -23.83 -9.89
C ALA A 56 19.44 -23.15 -8.51
N ALA A 57 19.72 -21.84 -8.45
CA ALA A 57 19.76 -21.09 -7.20
C ALA A 57 18.34 -20.75 -6.70
N GLU A 58 17.45 -20.26 -7.58
CA GLU A 58 16.06 -19.93 -7.23
C GLU A 58 15.24 -21.17 -6.84
N ILE A 59 15.46 -22.31 -7.52
CA ILE A 59 14.80 -23.57 -7.13
C ILE A 59 15.34 -24.07 -5.78
N THR A 60 16.62 -23.81 -5.47
CA THR A 60 17.20 -24.16 -4.16
C THR A 60 16.67 -23.23 -3.06
N ASP A 61 16.53 -21.95 -3.34
CA ASP A 61 15.95 -20.95 -2.44
C ASP A 61 14.47 -21.25 -2.16
N ALA A 62 13.67 -21.52 -3.20
CA ALA A 62 12.27 -21.90 -3.04
C ALA A 62 12.07 -23.27 -2.35
N ARG A 63 13.11 -24.12 -2.32
CA ARG A 63 13.16 -25.35 -1.52
C ARG A 63 13.66 -25.13 -0.10
N THR A 64 14.19 -23.97 0.22
CA THR A 64 14.64 -23.62 1.57
C THR A 64 13.50 -22.92 2.28
N GLY A 65 12.99 -23.53 3.35
CA GLY A 65 11.95 -22.90 4.15
C GLY A 65 12.47 -21.67 4.89
N HIS A 66 11.55 -20.83 5.36
CA HIS A 66 11.88 -19.70 6.24
C HIS A 66 12.67 -20.09 7.52
N ASP A 67 12.62 -21.37 7.90
CA ASP A 67 13.29 -21.99 9.03
C ASP A 67 14.71 -22.49 8.67
N GLY A 68 15.14 -22.29 7.42
CA GLY A 68 16.40 -22.77 6.88
C GLY A 68 16.38 -24.26 6.49
N THR A 69 15.24 -24.94 6.59
CA THR A 69 15.14 -26.37 6.20
C THR A 69 15.09 -26.50 4.68
N ILE A 70 16.03 -27.23 4.08
CA ILE A 70 16.03 -27.51 2.64
C ILE A 70 15.20 -28.76 2.36
N TYR A 71 14.01 -28.57 1.79
CA TYR A 71 13.08 -29.65 1.47
C TYR A 71 13.50 -30.43 0.22
N THR A 72 13.17 -31.72 0.17
CA THR A 72 13.58 -32.63 -0.91
C THR A 72 13.04 -32.22 -2.28
N ASN A 73 11.88 -31.55 -2.33
CA ASN A 73 11.32 -30.97 -3.53
C ASN A 73 10.48 -29.73 -3.19
N LEU A 74 10.28 -28.86 -4.18
CA LEU A 74 9.55 -27.59 -4.05
C LEU A 74 8.10 -27.78 -3.60
N GLY A 75 7.42 -28.81 -4.10
CA GLY A 75 6.05 -29.11 -3.71
C GLY A 75 5.91 -29.44 -2.21
N THR A 76 6.88 -30.15 -1.64
CA THR A 76 6.95 -30.41 -0.21
C THR A 76 7.25 -29.13 0.57
N ALA A 77 8.18 -28.30 0.10
CA ALA A 77 8.48 -27.01 0.72
C ALA A 77 7.24 -26.12 0.84
N ILE A 78 6.49 -25.96 -0.25
CA ILE A 78 5.29 -25.12 -0.29
C ILE A 78 4.19 -25.69 0.62
N ARG A 79 3.91 -27.00 0.56
CA ARG A 79 2.83 -27.60 1.38
C ARG A 79 3.14 -27.55 2.87
N THR A 80 4.38 -27.80 3.28
CA THR A 80 4.79 -27.72 4.68
C THR A 80 4.70 -26.28 5.17
N GLN A 81 5.27 -25.32 4.44
CA GLN A 81 5.21 -23.90 4.84
C GLN A 81 3.77 -23.35 4.87
N VAL A 82 2.90 -23.73 3.92
CA VAL A 82 1.47 -23.36 3.96
C VAL A 82 0.76 -24.04 5.14
N SER A 83 1.11 -25.28 5.47
CA SER A 83 0.56 -25.98 6.64
C SER A 83 1.01 -25.32 7.94
N ASP A 84 2.28 -24.95 8.05
CA ASP A 84 2.84 -24.28 9.23
C ASP A 84 2.25 -22.88 9.39
N LEU A 85 2.07 -22.14 8.29
CA LEU A 85 1.36 -20.87 8.30
C LEU A 85 -0.10 -21.04 8.75
N LYS A 86 -0.82 -22.05 8.25
CA LYS A 86 -2.18 -22.35 8.72
C LYS A 86 -2.21 -22.71 10.19
N ASN A 87 -1.22 -23.47 10.68
CA ASN A 87 -1.12 -23.83 12.09
C ASN A 87 -0.78 -22.61 12.95
N ALA A 88 0.10 -21.72 12.50
CA ALA A 88 0.43 -20.48 13.18
C ALA A 88 -0.76 -19.51 13.21
N ILE A 89 -1.49 -19.38 12.09
CA ILE A 89 -2.74 -18.61 12.00
C ILE A 89 -3.77 -19.19 12.98
N ASN A 90 -3.97 -20.51 12.96
CA ASN A 90 -4.89 -21.16 13.89
C ASN A 90 -4.45 -20.96 15.35
N ALA A 91 -3.15 -20.99 15.65
CA ALA A 91 -2.61 -20.71 16.99
C ALA A 91 -2.79 -19.24 17.42
N VAL A 92 -2.81 -18.29 16.48
CA VAL A 92 -3.16 -16.88 16.75
C VAL A 92 -4.66 -16.72 17.06
N PHE A 93 -5.51 -17.61 16.55
CA PHE A 93 -6.95 -17.62 16.80
C PHE A 93 -7.38 -18.57 17.94
N ASP A 94 -6.47 -19.41 18.44
CA ASP A 94 -6.75 -20.34 19.54
C ASP A 94 -6.40 -19.65 20.88
N ASN A 95 -7.41 -19.07 21.53
CA ASN A 95 -7.30 -18.54 22.89
C ASN A 95 -7.23 -19.67 23.95
N SER A 96 -6.41 -20.70 23.68
CA SER A 96 -6.22 -21.89 24.50
C SER A 96 -5.56 -21.63 25.86
N ASN A 97 -5.20 -20.39 26.17
CA ASN A 97 -4.68 -20.01 27.49
C ASN A 97 -5.78 -19.67 28.51
N THR A 98 -7.05 -19.78 28.14
CA THR A 98 -8.14 -19.60 29.10
C THR A 98 -8.29 -20.86 29.94
N THR A 99 -8.04 -20.78 31.24
CA THR A 99 -8.33 -21.89 32.16
C THR A 99 -9.84 -22.00 32.38
N TRP A 100 -10.35 -23.23 32.31
CA TRP A 100 -11.76 -23.54 32.53
C TRP A 100 -11.91 -24.45 33.74
N GLU A 101 -12.90 -24.16 34.58
CA GLU A 101 -13.18 -24.94 35.78
C GLU A 101 -14.68 -25.11 36.01
N LEU A 102 -15.04 -26.13 36.78
CA LEU A 102 -16.41 -26.32 37.27
C LEU A 102 -16.77 -25.20 38.25
N GLY A 103 -17.82 -24.46 37.93
CA GLY A 103 -18.19 -23.29 38.70
C GLY A 103 -19.31 -22.49 38.07
N THR A 104 -19.93 -21.63 38.87
CA THR A 104 -20.87 -20.62 38.39
C THR A 104 -20.34 -19.21 38.66
N LEU A 105 -20.98 -18.24 38.03
CA LEU A 105 -20.89 -16.83 38.36
C LEU A 105 -22.27 -16.39 38.87
N ASN A 106 -22.29 -15.52 39.87
CA ASN A 106 -23.52 -15.00 40.47
C ASN A 106 -24.08 -13.87 39.59
N PRO A 107 -25.33 -13.98 39.10
CA PRO A 107 -25.97 -12.92 38.34
C PRO A 107 -25.95 -11.59 39.10
N GLY A 108 -25.71 -10.47 38.40
CA GLY A 108 -25.67 -9.13 39.01
C GLY A 108 -24.42 -8.80 39.84
N THR A 109 -23.51 -9.76 40.05
CA THR A 109 -22.26 -9.50 40.80
C THR A 109 -21.01 -10.03 40.11
N GLY A 110 -21.15 -11.01 39.21
CA GLY A 110 -20.01 -11.64 38.54
C GLY A 110 -19.06 -12.41 39.48
N VAL A 111 -19.46 -12.63 40.74
CA VAL A 111 -18.62 -13.33 41.73
C VAL A 111 -18.67 -14.83 41.49
N ALA A 112 -17.50 -15.46 41.52
CA ALA A 112 -17.33 -16.90 41.40
C ALA A 112 -17.97 -17.66 42.58
N SER A 113 -18.67 -18.75 42.29
CA SER A 113 -19.20 -19.70 43.29
C SER A 113 -19.08 -21.14 42.77
N ALA A 114 -19.02 -22.12 43.67
CA ALA A 114 -18.90 -23.53 43.28
C ALA A 114 -20.18 -24.01 42.57
N SER A 115 -20.04 -24.84 41.53
CA SER A 115 -21.14 -25.50 40.84
C SER A 115 -20.64 -26.73 40.10
N THR A 116 -21.44 -27.79 40.06
CA THR A 116 -21.14 -29.02 39.31
C THR A 116 -21.93 -29.10 37.99
N THR A 117 -22.69 -28.07 37.64
CA THR A 117 -23.59 -28.08 36.46
C THR A 117 -23.15 -27.12 35.36
N ARG A 118 -22.07 -26.37 35.59
CA ARG A 118 -21.62 -25.27 34.74
C ARG A 118 -20.10 -25.23 34.68
N LEU A 119 -19.59 -24.74 33.55
CA LEU A 119 -18.18 -24.45 33.34
C LEU A 119 -18.02 -22.95 33.23
N ARG A 120 -17.05 -22.41 33.94
CA ARG A 120 -16.68 -21.00 33.83
C ARG A 120 -15.24 -20.86 33.35
N SER A 121 -14.99 -19.80 32.61
CA SER A 121 -13.64 -19.37 32.29
C SER A 121 -13.04 -18.53 33.41
N ASP A 122 -11.72 -18.37 33.37
CA ASP A 122 -11.04 -17.20 33.97
C ASP A 122 -11.36 -15.92 33.17
N TYR A 123 -10.83 -14.78 33.63
CA TYR A 123 -10.93 -13.51 32.92
C TYR A 123 -10.24 -13.57 31.55
N ILE A 124 -11.00 -13.24 30.52
CA ILE A 124 -10.52 -13.14 29.14
C ILE A 124 -10.52 -11.66 28.77
N GLU A 125 -9.37 -11.13 28.35
CA GLU A 125 -9.28 -9.76 27.87
C GLU A 125 -9.95 -9.62 26.49
N VAL A 126 -10.75 -8.56 26.30
CA VAL A 126 -11.51 -8.33 25.07
C VAL A 126 -11.58 -6.86 24.69
N THR A 127 -11.92 -6.61 23.42
CA THR A 127 -12.26 -5.28 22.89
C THR A 127 -13.71 -5.25 22.40
N LYS A 128 -14.27 -4.04 22.23
CA LYS A 128 -15.58 -3.84 21.60
C LYS A 128 -15.61 -4.50 20.22
N GLY A 129 -16.72 -5.16 19.91
CA GLY A 129 -16.92 -5.95 18.69
C GLY A 129 -16.51 -7.42 18.82
N THR A 130 -15.80 -7.81 19.88
CA THR A 130 -15.44 -9.22 20.11
C THR A 130 -16.70 -10.09 20.12
N LYS A 131 -16.72 -11.14 19.30
CA LYS A 131 -17.84 -12.09 19.17
C LYS A 131 -17.49 -13.40 19.87
N ILE A 132 -18.40 -13.86 20.71
CA ILE A 132 -18.33 -15.15 21.40
C ILE A 132 -19.49 -16.00 20.89
N SER A 133 -19.21 -17.24 20.49
CA SER A 133 -20.24 -18.18 20.07
C SER A 133 -19.94 -19.58 20.59
N VAL A 134 -20.96 -20.36 20.86
CA VAL A 134 -20.83 -21.79 21.17
C VAL A 134 -21.43 -22.62 20.05
N SER A 135 -20.65 -23.55 19.51
CA SER A 135 -21.09 -24.45 18.45
C SER A 135 -21.73 -25.72 19.01
N GLY A 136 -22.86 -26.13 18.40
CA GLY A 136 -23.60 -27.35 18.71
C GLY A 136 -24.92 -27.10 19.45
N ASN A 137 -26.00 -27.69 18.93
CA ASN A 137 -27.41 -27.49 19.31
C ASN A 137 -27.76 -27.73 20.80
N ALA A 138 -26.81 -28.21 21.59
CA ALA A 138 -27.02 -28.67 22.96
C ALA A 138 -26.35 -27.78 24.02
N ASN A 139 -25.88 -26.58 23.70
CA ASN A 139 -25.22 -25.69 24.66
C ASN A 139 -25.73 -24.26 24.55
N CYS A 140 -25.74 -23.56 25.69
CA CYS A 140 -25.92 -22.11 25.75
C CYS A 140 -24.83 -21.50 26.64
N LEU A 141 -24.52 -20.24 26.39
CA LEU A 141 -23.52 -19.46 27.12
C LEU A 141 -24.14 -18.23 27.78
N ILE A 142 -23.54 -17.77 28.88
CA ILE A 142 -23.68 -16.40 29.40
C ILE A 142 -22.30 -15.77 29.39
N VAL A 143 -22.23 -14.49 28.99
CA VAL A 143 -21.03 -13.67 29.12
C VAL A 143 -21.22 -12.66 30.25
N TYR A 144 -20.29 -12.65 31.19
CA TYR A 144 -20.18 -11.64 32.25
C TYR A 144 -19.12 -10.63 31.82
N CYS A 145 -19.46 -9.35 31.80
CA CYS A 145 -18.59 -8.26 31.38
C CYS A 145 -18.02 -7.51 32.58
N TYR A 146 -16.74 -7.14 32.50
CA TYR A 146 -15.99 -6.47 33.55
C TYR A 146 -15.14 -5.32 32.99
N ASP A 147 -14.89 -4.31 33.83
CA ASP A 147 -14.06 -3.15 33.52
C ASP A 147 -12.55 -3.47 33.61
N GLN A 148 -11.70 -2.47 33.36
CA GLN A 148 -10.23 -2.60 33.42
C GLN A 148 -9.68 -3.02 34.81
N TYR A 149 -10.45 -2.85 35.88
CA TYR A 149 -10.10 -3.24 37.24
C TYR A 149 -10.76 -4.56 37.66
N LYS A 150 -11.38 -5.28 36.71
CA LYS A 150 -12.17 -6.50 36.93
C LYS A 150 -13.41 -6.26 37.81
N GLY A 151 -13.91 -5.03 37.85
CA GLY A 151 -15.22 -4.69 38.42
C GLY A 151 -16.35 -5.15 37.50
N TYR A 152 -17.37 -5.82 38.06
CA TYR A 152 -18.51 -6.31 37.28
C TYR A 152 -19.32 -5.15 36.69
N ILE A 153 -19.67 -5.26 35.40
CA ILE A 153 -20.48 -4.28 34.66
C ILE A 153 -21.89 -4.83 34.39
N SER A 154 -21.96 -6.00 33.74
CA SER A 154 -23.22 -6.60 33.28
C SER A 154 -23.05 -8.09 32.97
N ASP A 155 -24.16 -8.79 32.78
CA ASP A 155 -24.17 -10.14 32.20
C ASP A 155 -25.27 -10.29 31.13
N SER A 156 -25.05 -11.20 30.19
CA SER A 156 -25.99 -11.51 29.12
C SER A 156 -27.07 -12.51 29.57
N SER A 157 -28.15 -12.62 28.80
CA SER A 157 -29.02 -13.81 28.87
C SER A 157 -28.30 -15.05 28.34
N TRP A 158 -28.86 -16.22 28.63
CA TRP A 158 -28.43 -17.48 28.00
C TRP A 158 -28.69 -17.42 26.50
N ASP A 159 -27.64 -17.51 25.69
CA ASP A 159 -27.73 -17.47 24.24
C ASP A 159 -26.70 -18.41 23.58
N SER A 160 -26.75 -18.51 22.26
CA SER A 160 -25.76 -19.20 21.43
C SER A 160 -24.58 -18.31 21.03
N ASP A 161 -24.77 -16.99 21.07
CA ASP A 161 -23.76 -15.98 20.75
C ASP A 161 -23.84 -14.73 21.63
N PHE A 162 -22.77 -13.94 21.63
CA PHE A 162 -22.68 -12.67 22.32
C PHE A 162 -21.66 -11.76 21.62
N THR A 163 -21.98 -10.47 21.50
CA THR A 163 -21.03 -9.47 20.99
C THR A 163 -20.79 -8.40 22.04
N VAL A 164 -19.52 -8.14 22.36
CA VAL A 164 -19.15 -7.06 23.29
C VAL A 164 -19.50 -5.71 22.66
N SER A 165 -20.49 -5.01 23.22
CA SER A 165 -21.04 -3.78 22.62
C SER A 165 -20.47 -2.47 23.17
N SER A 166 -19.72 -2.52 24.29
CA SER A 166 -19.27 -1.34 25.02
C SER A 166 -17.75 -1.29 25.19
N ASP A 167 -17.17 -0.11 25.00
CA ASP A 167 -15.74 0.17 25.15
C ASP A 167 -15.24 0.10 26.60
N ASN A 168 -16.18 0.17 27.55
CA ASN A 168 -15.91 0.06 28.98
C ASN A 168 -15.70 -1.39 29.45
N VAL A 169 -15.98 -2.38 28.58
CA VAL A 169 -15.72 -3.79 28.86
C VAL A 169 -14.28 -4.13 28.43
N LYS A 170 -13.43 -4.47 29.40
CA LYS A 170 -12.04 -4.90 29.15
C LYS A 170 -11.83 -6.38 29.38
N TYR A 171 -12.60 -6.98 30.29
CA TYR A 171 -12.55 -8.41 30.52
C TYR A 171 -13.95 -9.01 30.42
N ILE A 172 -14.01 -10.28 30.01
CA ILE A 172 -15.21 -11.11 30.13
C ILE A 172 -14.91 -12.39 30.88
N ARG A 173 -15.96 -13.02 31.40
CA ARG A 173 -15.94 -14.42 31.79
C ARG A 173 -17.12 -15.12 31.17
N ILE A 174 -16.89 -16.33 30.67
CA ILE A 174 -17.88 -17.10 29.93
C ILE A 174 -18.36 -18.24 30.84
N LEU A 175 -19.67 -18.42 30.89
CA LEU A 175 -20.32 -19.51 31.59
C LEU A 175 -21.05 -20.38 30.58
N ILE A 176 -20.71 -21.66 30.49
CA ILE A 176 -21.34 -22.61 29.56
C ILE A 176 -22.22 -23.60 30.36
N ARG A 177 -23.35 -24.01 29.79
CA ARG A 177 -24.16 -25.15 30.25
C ARG A 177 -24.69 -25.99 29.08
N LYS A 178 -25.04 -27.25 29.37
CA LYS A 178 -25.81 -28.11 28.47
C LYS A 178 -27.27 -27.63 28.42
N ASN A 179 -27.92 -27.65 27.24
CA ASN A 179 -29.31 -27.24 27.01
C ASN A 179 -30.34 -28.12 27.72
N SER A 180 -29.97 -29.34 28.12
CA SER A 180 -30.84 -30.31 28.82
C SER A 180 -31.15 -29.94 30.29
N GLY A 181 -30.86 -28.71 30.73
CA GLY A 181 -31.03 -28.25 32.10
C GLY A 181 -29.87 -28.61 33.02
N ASN A 182 -30.07 -28.56 34.34
CA ASN A 182 -29.06 -28.76 35.42
C ASN A 182 -28.49 -30.21 35.49
N THR A 183 -28.32 -30.90 34.38
CA THR A 183 -27.53 -32.13 34.33
C THR A 183 -26.07 -31.82 34.63
N GLY A 184 -25.44 -32.60 35.50
CA GLY A 184 -24.06 -32.38 35.94
C GLY A 184 -23.08 -32.33 34.76
N MET A 185 -22.13 -31.39 34.83
CA MET A 185 -20.93 -31.41 34.00
C MET A 185 -19.83 -32.14 34.76
N THR A 186 -19.12 -33.02 34.08
CA THR A 186 -17.94 -33.70 34.63
C THR A 186 -16.66 -33.01 34.16
N SER A 187 -15.53 -33.30 34.81
CA SER A 187 -14.20 -32.87 34.34
C SER A 187 -13.92 -33.30 32.90
N ASP A 188 -14.48 -34.43 32.48
CA ASP A 188 -14.27 -35.01 31.15
C ASP A 188 -15.04 -34.24 30.07
N ASP A 189 -16.06 -33.47 30.45
CA ASP A 189 -16.77 -32.57 29.53
C ASP A 189 -15.91 -31.35 29.15
N VAL A 190 -14.94 -30.95 29.98
CA VAL A 190 -14.17 -29.70 29.84
C VAL A 190 -13.53 -29.57 28.45
N PRO A 191 -12.71 -30.53 27.96
CA PRO A 191 -12.04 -30.36 26.66
C PRO A 191 -13.03 -30.28 25.50
N THR A 192 -14.12 -31.04 25.58
CA THR A 192 -15.15 -31.08 24.53
C THR A 192 -15.96 -29.79 24.47
N GLN A 193 -16.26 -29.18 25.62
CA GLN A 193 -17.02 -27.91 25.65
C GLN A 193 -16.15 -26.71 25.32
N VAL A 194 -14.89 -26.69 25.75
CA VAL A 194 -13.93 -25.63 25.42
C VAL A 194 -13.70 -25.56 23.92
N ASN A 195 -13.47 -26.71 23.25
CA ASN A 195 -13.29 -26.77 21.79
C ASN A 195 -14.51 -26.31 20.98
N ARG A 196 -15.69 -26.23 21.63
CA ARG A 196 -16.93 -25.75 20.99
C ARG A 196 -17.16 -24.26 21.18
N CYS A 197 -16.52 -23.63 22.16
CA CYS A 197 -16.59 -22.21 22.42
C CYS A 197 -15.58 -21.48 21.53
N LYS A 198 -16.08 -20.69 20.58
CA LYS A 198 -15.26 -19.87 19.69
C LYS A 198 -15.31 -18.42 20.17
N ILE A 199 -14.16 -17.91 20.60
CA ILE A 199 -13.95 -16.49 20.87
C ILE A 199 -13.30 -15.92 19.61
N VAL A 200 -14.10 -15.27 18.79
CA VAL A 200 -13.59 -14.51 17.66
C VAL A 200 -13.41 -13.10 18.16
N SER A 201 -12.22 -12.80 18.68
CA SER A 201 -11.80 -11.40 18.72
C SER A 201 -11.84 -10.92 17.29
N THR A 202 -12.61 -9.88 17.00
CA THR A 202 -12.22 -8.99 15.92
C THR A 202 -10.80 -8.61 16.29
N LEU A 203 -9.81 -9.21 15.62
CA LEU A 203 -8.55 -8.54 15.44
C LEU A 203 -8.97 -7.19 14.87
N ASN A 204 -9.00 -6.16 15.72
CA ASN A 204 -8.75 -4.81 15.29
C ASN A 204 -7.30 -4.80 14.79
N HIS A 205 -7.01 -5.53 13.70
CA HIS A 205 -6.42 -4.83 12.60
C HIS A 205 -7.39 -3.69 12.34
N ASN A 206 -6.94 -2.49 12.72
CA ASN A 206 -7.54 -1.22 12.39
C ASN A 206 -7.63 -1.09 10.86
N VAL A 207 -8.51 -1.88 10.25
CA VAL A 207 -9.17 -1.51 9.02
C VAL A 207 -10.44 -0.83 9.49
N TYR A 208 -10.27 0.44 9.86
CA TYR A 208 -11.36 1.36 10.13
C TYR A 208 -12.23 1.45 8.88
N TYR A 209 -13.27 0.64 8.85
CA TYR A 209 -14.46 0.82 8.01
C TYR A 209 -15.62 1.17 8.94
N ASN A 210 -15.59 2.38 9.50
CA ASN A 210 -16.79 3.06 9.95
C ASN A 210 -16.73 4.46 9.35
N SER A 211 -17.79 4.83 8.64
CA SER A 211 -18.03 6.19 8.19
C SER A 211 -18.01 7.12 9.41
N TYR A 212 -16.95 7.90 9.54
CA TYR A 212 -16.89 8.97 10.52
C TYR A 212 -17.87 10.06 10.09
N THR A 213 -18.70 10.51 11.01
CA THR A 213 -19.53 11.71 10.78
C THR A 213 -18.64 12.96 10.83
N ASP A 214 -19.07 14.07 10.23
CA ASP A 214 -18.33 15.34 10.29
C ASP A 214 -18.06 15.77 11.75
N ASP A 215 -18.96 15.44 12.67
CA ASP A 215 -18.81 15.66 14.11
C ASP A 215 -17.69 14.80 14.72
N ASP A 216 -17.51 13.56 14.27
CA ASP A 216 -16.41 12.70 14.71
C ASP A 216 -15.06 13.22 14.20
N LEU A 217 -15.02 13.75 12.97
CA LEU A 217 -13.83 14.36 12.39
C LEU A 217 -13.45 15.67 13.10
N ASP A 218 -14.43 16.48 13.50
CA ASP A 218 -14.18 17.71 14.26
C ASP A 218 -13.70 17.40 15.69
N ILE A 219 -14.25 16.36 16.33
CA ILE A 219 -13.77 15.86 17.63
C ILE A 219 -12.33 15.33 17.51
N ILE A 220 -12.01 14.59 16.45
CA ILE A 220 -10.65 14.08 16.20
C ILE A 220 -9.69 15.24 15.91
N SER A 221 -10.10 16.25 15.14
CA SER A 221 -9.29 17.45 14.85
C SER A 221 -9.04 18.29 16.10
N GLN A 222 -10.06 18.43 16.97
CA GLN A 222 -9.92 19.07 18.28
C GLN A 222 -9.01 18.26 19.22
N GLN A 223 -9.08 16.94 19.19
CA GLN A 223 -8.16 16.06 19.92
C GLN A 223 -6.75 16.07 19.33
N LEU A 224 -6.58 16.24 18.01
CA LEU A 224 -5.30 16.43 17.34
C LEU A 224 -4.66 17.74 17.77
N ASN A 225 -5.45 18.82 17.81
CA ASN A 225 -5.03 20.12 18.34
C ASN A 225 -4.65 20.02 19.84
N ALA A 226 -5.32 19.15 20.60
CA ALA A 226 -4.97 18.85 21.98
C ALA A 226 -3.69 18.00 22.10
N VAL A 227 -3.40 17.10 21.14
CA VAL A 227 -2.17 16.30 21.10
C VAL A 227 -0.97 17.10 20.59
N SER A 228 -1.15 18.01 19.63
CA SER A 228 -0.15 19.03 19.28
C SER A 228 0.06 20.05 20.40
N ALA A 229 -0.96 20.27 21.25
CA ALA A 229 -0.78 21.00 22.51
C ALA A 229 -0.05 20.16 23.58
N LEU A 230 -0.13 18.81 23.53
CA LEU A 230 0.65 17.91 24.40
C LEU A 230 2.14 17.82 24.02
N SER A 231 2.54 18.20 22.79
CA SER A 231 3.96 18.51 22.48
C SER A 231 4.50 19.75 23.21
N GLY A 232 3.65 20.48 23.92
CA GLY A 232 4.00 21.54 24.87
C GLY A 232 4.02 21.08 26.33
N CYS A 233 4.17 19.78 26.62
CA CYS A 233 4.29 19.33 28.01
C CYS A 233 5.57 19.91 28.63
N PRO A 234 5.49 20.74 29.71
CA PRO A 234 6.68 21.25 30.37
C PRO A 234 7.33 20.08 31.14
N VAL A 235 8.31 19.42 30.54
CA VAL A 235 9.05 18.30 31.16
C VAL A 235 10.01 18.77 32.26
N VAL A 236 9.99 20.05 32.64
CA VAL A 236 10.81 20.57 33.74
C VAL A 236 9.92 21.20 34.80
N THR A 237 9.42 20.37 35.72
CA THR A 237 8.52 20.84 36.79
C THR A 237 9.25 21.57 37.92
N ASP A 238 10.55 21.30 38.11
CA ASP A 238 11.29 21.82 39.26
C ASP A 238 12.49 22.67 38.85
N TRP A 239 12.41 23.95 39.24
CA TRP A 239 13.46 24.96 39.09
C TRP A 239 13.89 25.47 40.46
N GLU A 240 15.17 25.74 40.62
CA GLU A 240 15.73 26.33 41.84
C GLU A 240 16.63 27.53 41.54
N ILE A 241 16.78 28.42 42.51
CA ILE A 241 17.74 29.51 42.45
C ILE A 241 19.16 28.92 42.51
N GLY A 242 19.96 29.20 41.48
CA GLY A 242 21.28 28.59 41.31
C GLY A 242 21.76 28.64 39.86
N SER A 243 23.03 28.31 39.66
CA SER A 243 23.65 28.24 38.33
C SER A 243 24.28 26.87 38.10
N ILE A 244 24.68 26.58 36.88
CA ILE A 244 25.53 25.43 36.56
C ILE A 244 26.86 26.00 36.03
N TYR A 245 27.98 25.45 36.50
CA TYR A 245 29.33 25.78 36.03
C TYR A 245 30.11 24.49 35.79
N ASN A 246 30.67 24.32 34.60
CA ASN A 246 31.33 23.07 34.17
C ASN A 246 30.49 21.81 34.46
N GLY A 247 29.16 21.92 34.29
CA GLY A 247 28.23 20.81 34.53
C GLY A 247 27.90 20.52 35.99
N SER A 248 28.45 21.28 36.93
CA SER A 248 28.18 21.12 38.36
C SER A 248 27.31 22.25 38.91
N ASN A 249 26.51 21.95 39.91
CA ASN A 249 25.68 22.93 40.62
C ASN A 249 26.54 23.96 41.34
N THR A 250 26.28 25.25 41.11
CA THR A 250 26.88 26.37 41.85
C THR A 250 25.81 27.30 42.43
N SER A 251 26.10 28.01 43.51
CA SER A 251 25.19 29.02 44.04
C SER A 251 25.12 30.23 43.11
N SER A 252 23.94 30.82 42.99
CA SER A 252 23.72 32.10 42.32
C SER A 252 22.45 32.71 42.88
N THR A 253 22.41 34.03 43.05
CA THR A 253 21.20 34.77 43.41
C THR A 253 20.53 35.42 42.21
N THR A 254 21.13 35.31 41.03
CA THR A 254 20.76 36.01 39.80
C THR A 254 20.28 35.08 38.68
N ARG A 255 20.23 33.77 38.94
CA ARG A 255 19.93 32.74 37.95
C ARG A 255 19.02 31.66 38.55
N MET A 256 18.30 30.98 37.67
CA MET A 256 17.58 29.75 38.00
C MET A 256 18.11 28.60 37.16
N ARG A 257 18.09 27.40 37.71
CA ARG A 257 18.47 26.17 37.00
C ARG A 257 17.43 25.09 37.21
N THR A 258 17.45 24.08 36.36
CA THR A 258 16.66 22.86 36.57
C THR A 258 17.21 22.07 37.76
N VAL A 259 16.33 21.53 38.61
CA VAL A 259 16.75 20.73 39.79
C VAL A 259 17.32 19.38 39.37
N GLY A 260 16.72 18.74 38.36
CA GLY A 260 17.16 17.46 37.80
C GLY A 260 17.63 17.53 36.35
N TYR A 261 17.96 16.36 35.82
CA TYR A 261 18.25 16.13 34.40
C TYR A 261 16.95 15.95 33.62
N VAL A 262 16.91 16.49 32.41
CA VAL A 262 15.86 16.19 31.45
C VAL A 262 16.35 15.09 30.52
N PRO A 263 15.76 13.88 30.56
CA PRO A 263 16.17 12.79 29.68
C PRO A 263 15.80 13.07 28.22
N LEU A 264 16.67 12.65 27.32
CA LEU A 264 16.50 12.69 25.88
C LEU A 264 16.45 11.24 25.36
N SER A 265 15.30 10.80 24.83
CA SER A 265 15.21 9.52 24.11
C SER A 265 15.86 9.66 22.73
N GLY A 266 16.54 8.62 22.23
CA GLY A 266 17.38 8.68 21.01
C GLY A 266 16.76 9.41 19.80
N LYS A 267 17.61 10.10 19.02
CA LYS A 267 17.26 10.96 17.86
C LYS A 267 16.06 11.89 18.13
N SER A 268 16.07 12.59 19.25
CA SER A 268 15.14 13.70 19.52
C SER A 268 15.77 15.05 19.16
N SER A 269 14.96 16.10 19.09
CA SER A 269 15.44 17.49 19.11
C SER A 269 14.75 18.26 20.23
N VAL A 270 15.43 19.28 20.75
CA VAL A 270 14.91 20.19 21.79
C VAL A 270 14.99 21.63 21.29
N THR A 271 13.86 22.32 21.26
CA THR A 271 13.77 23.74 20.91
C THR A 271 13.54 24.55 22.16
N ILE A 272 14.36 25.58 22.38
CA ILE A 272 14.26 26.48 23.53
C ILE A 272 14.00 27.89 23.04
N ASN A 273 12.86 28.45 23.43
CA ASN A 273 12.38 29.76 23.01
C ASN A 273 12.31 30.69 24.23
N PRO A 274 13.31 31.57 24.43
CA PRO A 274 13.22 32.60 25.46
C PRO A 274 12.26 33.72 25.03
N ASN A 275 11.44 34.21 25.96
CA ASN A 275 10.71 35.46 25.76
C ASN A 275 11.69 36.65 25.78
N GLU A 276 11.27 37.77 25.21
CA GLU A 276 12.05 39.02 25.23
C GLU A 276 12.47 39.41 26.66
N GLY A 277 13.74 39.78 26.83
CA GLY A 277 14.32 40.12 28.13
C GLY A 277 14.86 38.91 28.93
N TYR A 278 14.82 37.70 28.37
CA TYR A 278 15.35 36.50 29.01
C TYR A 278 16.45 35.84 28.16
N LYS A 279 17.34 35.12 28.84
CA LYS A 279 18.44 34.35 28.24
C LYS A 279 18.57 32.99 28.91
N TYR A 280 19.14 32.02 28.19
CA TYR A 280 19.33 30.65 28.69
C TYR A 280 20.71 30.07 28.35
N ILE A 281 21.11 29.03 29.07
CA ILE A 281 22.26 28.16 28.80
C ILE A 281 21.79 26.71 28.85
N VAL A 282 22.28 25.89 27.92
CA VAL A 282 22.08 24.44 27.91
C VAL A 282 23.37 23.73 28.34
N PHE A 283 23.24 22.77 29.25
CA PHE A 283 24.29 21.85 29.64
C PHE A 283 23.90 20.42 29.24
N TRP A 284 24.82 19.71 28.61
CA TRP A 284 24.62 18.36 28.07
C TRP A 284 25.28 17.31 28.94
N TYR A 285 24.61 16.17 29.12
CA TYR A 285 25.08 15.08 29.97
C TYR A 285 24.85 13.72 29.30
N ASN A 286 25.72 12.76 29.61
CA ASN A 286 25.56 11.37 29.20
C ASN A 286 24.73 10.57 30.23
N ASP A 287 24.55 9.27 30.00
CA ASP A 287 23.78 8.39 30.89
C ASP A 287 24.38 8.28 32.29
N SER A 288 25.71 8.46 32.39
CA SER A 288 26.49 8.48 33.63
C SER A 288 26.52 9.85 34.33
N ASP A 289 25.67 10.79 33.92
CA ASP A 289 25.57 12.15 34.48
C ASP A 289 26.86 13.00 34.37
N GLN A 290 27.75 12.62 33.46
CA GLN A 290 28.96 13.39 33.15
C GLN A 290 28.63 14.45 32.11
N ASN A 291 29.07 15.69 32.35
CA ASN A 291 28.93 16.76 31.37
C ASN A 291 29.72 16.42 30.10
N VAL A 292 29.03 16.41 28.96
CA VAL A 292 29.62 16.19 27.65
C VAL A 292 29.81 17.54 26.99
N ASN A 293 31.06 17.89 26.72
CA ASN A 293 31.38 19.20 26.17
C ASN A 293 31.07 19.22 24.67
N ILE A 294 29.96 19.84 24.31
CA ILE A 294 29.52 20.04 22.92
C ILE A 294 29.69 21.52 22.57
N ASN A 295 29.89 21.85 21.29
CA ASN A 295 29.93 23.24 20.83
C ASN A 295 28.67 23.99 21.34
N ASP A 296 28.86 25.17 21.95
CA ASP A 296 27.87 26.01 22.66
C ASP A 296 27.58 25.68 24.14
N ASN A 297 28.28 24.73 24.75
CA ASN A 297 28.13 24.43 26.19
C ASN A 297 28.61 25.62 27.04
N GLY A 298 27.69 26.25 27.78
CA GLY A 298 28.02 27.34 28.71
C GLY A 298 27.87 28.77 28.17
N ALA A 299 27.44 28.97 26.91
CA ALA A 299 27.21 30.30 26.36
C ALA A 299 25.74 30.73 26.48
N TRP A 300 25.51 31.96 26.94
CA TRP A 300 24.18 32.56 26.99
C TRP A 300 23.58 32.73 25.59
N GLN A 301 22.32 32.32 25.44
CA GLN A 301 21.51 32.49 24.24
C GLN A 301 20.31 33.38 24.57
N THR A 302 20.00 34.33 23.68
CA THR A 302 18.82 35.22 23.76
C THR A 302 17.80 34.93 22.66
N GLU A 303 18.12 34.06 21.71
CA GLU A 303 17.29 33.71 20.57
C GLU A 303 16.81 32.26 20.66
N SER A 304 15.72 31.97 19.97
CA SER A 304 15.22 30.61 19.79
C SER A 304 16.27 29.72 19.12
N LYS A 305 16.54 28.55 19.69
CA LYS A 305 17.44 27.56 19.07
C LYS A 305 16.93 26.14 19.23
N THR A 306 17.05 25.38 18.15
CA THR A 306 16.81 23.93 18.13
C THR A 306 18.13 23.19 18.22
N TYR A 307 18.21 22.24 19.14
CA TYR A 307 19.36 21.38 19.32
C TYR A 307 18.99 19.94 18.97
N GLU A 308 19.71 19.36 18.01
CA GLU A 308 19.61 17.95 17.66
C GLU A 308 20.38 17.09 18.67
N THR A 309 19.79 15.97 19.09
CA THR A 309 20.50 15.02 19.98
C THR A 309 21.67 14.37 19.24
N TRP A 310 22.79 14.21 19.93
CA TRP A 310 24.01 13.60 19.40
C TRP A 310 24.36 12.30 20.14
N THR A 311 25.08 11.41 19.48
CA THR A 311 25.57 10.14 20.01
C THR A 311 26.49 10.37 21.21
N GLY A 312 25.95 10.27 22.43
CA GLY A 312 26.70 10.42 23.68
C GLY A 312 26.11 11.44 24.67
N ALA A 313 25.16 12.28 24.25
CA ALA A 313 24.43 13.17 25.15
C ALA A 313 22.95 12.76 25.25
N THR A 314 22.58 12.17 26.37
CA THR A 314 21.27 11.57 26.62
C THR A 314 20.43 12.37 27.61
N LYS A 315 20.98 13.45 28.18
CA LYS A 315 20.32 14.30 29.17
C LYS A 315 20.72 15.77 28.99
N ILE A 316 19.85 16.71 29.36
CA ILE A 316 20.18 18.14 29.45
C ILE A 316 19.82 18.74 30.80
N ARG A 317 20.44 19.88 31.12
CA ARG A 317 20.01 20.82 32.17
C ARG A 317 20.07 22.24 31.65
N LEU A 318 19.20 23.10 32.19
CA LEU A 318 19.09 24.49 31.75
C LEU A 318 19.45 25.45 32.88
N VAL A 319 20.03 26.58 32.51
CA VAL A 319 20.15 27.77 33.35
C VAL A 319 19.48 28.93 32.65
N ILE A 320 18.70 29.73 33.38
CA ILE A 320 17.95 30.86 32.84
C ILE A 320 18.21 32.10 33.69
N ALA A 321 18.19 33.26 33.04
CA ALA A 321 18.32 34.57 33.67
C ALA A 321 17.59 35.62 32.83
N THR A 322 17.29 36.78 33.41
CA THR A 322 16.98 37.97 32.62
C THR A 322 18.24 38.46 31.90
N THR A 323 18.09 39.26 30.85
CA THR A 323 19.24 39.83 30.11
C THR A 323 20.15 40.66 31.01
N ASP A 324 19.61 41.29 32.06
CA ASP A 324 20.33 42.08 33.07
C ASP A 324 20.81 41.29 34.31
N ASP A 325 20.69 39.96 34.30
CA ASP A 325 21.09 39.06 35.40
C ASP A 325 20.40 39.38 36.75
N THR A 326 19.08 39.50 36.72
CA THR A 326 18.21 39.59 37.91
C THR A 326 17.28 38.36 38.00
N VAL A 327 16.89 37.96 39.21
CA VAL A 327 15.87 36.91 39.40
C VAL A 327 14.54 37.54 39.68
N THR A 328 13.55 37.17 38.89
CA THR A 328 12.13 37.46 39.15
C THR A 328 11.40 36.16 39.46
N LEU A 329 10.45 36.23 40.39
CA LEU A 329 9.64 35.07 40.77
C LEU A 329 8.80 34.63 39.55
N GLY A 330 8.91 33.37 39.15
CA GLY A 330 8.18 32.84 37.99
C GLY A 330 8.89 32.96 36.63
N MET A 331 10.18 33.34 36.62
CA MET A 331 11.01 33.45 35.41
C MET A 331 11.01 32.20 34.51
N GLN A 332 10.81 31.00 35.07
CA GLN A 332 10.69 29.75 34.30
C GLN A 332 9.53 29.76 33.30
N LYS A 333 8.48 30.58 33.52
CA LYS A 333 7.35 30.71 32.58
C LYS A 333 7.70 31.49 31.32
N HIS A 334 8.87 32.12 31.28
CA HIS A 334 9.34 32.95 30.18
C HIS A 334 10.32 32.22 29.25
N ILE A 335 10.50 30.90 29.45
CA ILE A 335 11.27 30.05 28.56
C ILE A 335 10.39 28.88 28.16
N ASN A 336 10.06 28.78 26.88
CA ASN A 336 9.31 27.64 26.34
C ASN A 336 10.30 26.58 25.84
N VAL A 337 10.25 25.39 26.43
CA VAL A 337 11.07 24.25 26.01
C VAL A 337 10.18 23.22 25.34
N THR A 338 10.43 22.94 24.07
CA THR A 338 9.66 22.01 23.24
C THR A 338 10.51 20.78 22.93
N TYR A 339 9.97 19.59 23.19
CA TYR A 339 10.63 18.32 22.91
C TYR A 339 9.98 17.67 21.69
N MET A 340 10.77 17.39 20.66
CA MET A 340 10.33 16.57 19.53
C MET A 340 11.00 15.20 19.62
N SER A 341 10.25 14.19 20.07
CA SER A 341 10.69 12.81 19.90
C SER A 341 10.38 12.37 18.47
N THR A 342 11.29 11.60 17.86
CA THR A 342 11.08 10.99 16.53
C THR A 342 9.81 10.13 16.48
N ILE A 343 9.35 9.61 17.62
CA ILE A 343 8.09 8.87 17.74
C ILE A 343 6.88 9.81 17.66
N ALA A 344 6.89 10.97 18.33
CA ALA A 344 5.77 11.93 18.25
C ALA A 344 5.66 12.56 16.86
N GLY A 345 6.78 12.86 16.20
CA GLY A 345 6.79 13.30 14.80
C GLY A 345 6.34 12.20 13.83
N ALA A 346 6.78 10.96 14.02
CA ALA A 346 6.34 9.82 13.22
C ALA A 346 4.87 9.46 13.46
N VAL A 347 4.38 9.58 14.69
CA VAL A 347 2.97 9.36 15.05
C VAL A 347 2.12 10.50 14.52
N ALA A 348 2.53 11.77 14.67
CA ALA A 348 1.80 12.91 14.10
C ALA A 348 1.78 12.88 12.57
N ASN A 349 2.86 12.46 11.92
CA ASN A 349 2.89 12.26 10.47
C ASN A 349 2.04 11.06 10.04
N LYS A 350 2.07 9.94 10.78
CA LYS A 350 1.19 8.78 10.52
C LYS A 350 -0.28 9.07 10.82
N LEU A 351 -0.59 9.90 11.81
CA LEU A 351 -1.95 10.31 12.14
C LEU A 351 -2.44 11.38 11.17
N GLY A 352 -1.58 12.32 10.77
CA GLY A 352 -1.86 13.30 9.72
C GLY A 352 -2.09 12.63 8.38
N SER A 353 -1.27 11.66 7.99
CA SER A 353 -1.49 10.86 6.78
C SER A 353 -2.74 9.99 6.89
N PHE A 354 -3.01 9.41 8.07
CA PHE A 354 -4.26 8.67 8.32
C PHE A 354 -5.49 9.59 8.22
N VAL A 355 -5.49 10.77 8.84
CA VAL A 355 -6.60 11.74 8.79
C VAL A 355 -6.79 12.27 7.36
N SER A 356 -5.72 12.62 6.64
CA SER A 356 -5.80 12.98 5.21
C SER A 356 -6.33 11.82 4.36
N SER A 357 -5.98 10.57 4.69
CA SER A 357 -6.51 9.37 4.03
C SER A 357 -7.99 9.12 4.30
N GLN A 358 -8.55 9.66 5.39
CA GLN A 358 -9.97 9.56 5.71
C GLN A 358 -10.75 10.78 5.17
N TYR A 359 -10.14 11.97 5.19
CA TYR A 359 -10.72 13.19 4.61
C TYR A 359 -10.87 13.06 3.08
N ASN A 360 -9.90 12.43 2.40
CA ASN A 360 -9.99 12.12 0.97
C ASN A 360 -10.96 10.96 0.63
N ARG A 361 -11.49 10.22 1.61
CA ARG A 361 -12.56 9.22 1.36
C ARG A 361 -13.96 9.83 1.28
N ASN A 362 -14.11 11.07 1.78
CA ASN A 362 -15.33 11.89 1.67
C ASN A 362 -15.25 12.88 0.50
N ILE A 363 -14.42 12.62 -0.51
CA ILE A 363 -14.63 13.25 -1.81
C ILE A 363 -16.06 12.90 -2.21
N ASP A 364 -16.88 13.89 -2.56
CA ASP A 364 -18.19 13.66 -3.15
C ASP A 364 -17.99 13.14 -4.58
N ILE A 365 -17.53 11.88 -4.70
CA ILE A 365 -17.29 11.20 -5.97
C ILE A 365 -18.64 10.86 -6.62
N GLU A 366 -19.73 10.84 -5.84
CA GLU A 366 -21.05 10.43 -6.34
C GLU A 366 -21.68 11.46 -7.27
N SER A 367 -21.59 12.77 -6.98
CA SER A 367 -22.25 13.78 -7.83
C SER A 367 -21.66 13.86 -9.25
N PRO A 368 -20.32 13.93 -9.45
CA PRO A 368 -19.73 13.98 -10.79
C PRO A 368 -19.92 12.67 -11.57
N ILE A 369 -19.79 11.51 -10.91
CA ILE A 369 -19.99 10.21 -11.57
C ILE A 369 -21.45 10.03 -11.98
N LYS A 370 -22.43 10.41 -11.14
CA LYS A 370 -23.86 10.28 -11.46
C LYS A 370 -24.29 11.20 -12.61
N ASP A 371 -23.80 12.44 -12.64
CA ASP A 371 -24.11 13.38 -13.71
C ASP A 371 -23.53 12.90 -15.06
N TYR A 372 -22.32 12.34 -15.08
CA TYR A 372 -21.72 11.86 -16.34
C TYR A 372 -22.17 10.46 -16.78
N ALA A 373 -22.47 9.55 -15.85
CA ALA A 373 -23.15 8.28 -16.18
C ALA A 373 -24.51 8.52 -16.85
N SER A 374 -25.16 9.65 -16.54
CA SER A 374 -26.41 10.08 -17.21
C SER A 374 -26.20 10.68 -18.61
N GLN A 375 -25.00 11.20 -18.91
CA GLN A 375 -24.63 11.74 -20.22
C GLN A 375 -24.15 10.66 -21.20
N PHE A 376 -23.73 9.50 -20.69
CA PHE A 376 -23.48 8.32 -21.51
C PHE A 376 -24.79 7.83 -22.13
N LYS A 377 -25.04 8.25 -23.38
CA LYS A 377 -26.23 7.84 -24.11
C LYS A 377 -26.20 6.32 -24.27
N THR A 378 -27.26 5.67 -23.81
CA THR A 378 -27.45 4.22 -23.95
C THR A 378 -27.33 3.82 -25.42
N GLY A 379 -26.30 3.04 -25.77
CA GLY A 379 -26.05 2.53 -27.13
C GLY A 379 -24.88 3.15 -27.91
N ALA A 380 -24.09 4.06 -27.34
CA ALA A 380 -22.86 4.56 -27.99
C ALA A 380 -21.72 3.51 -27.98
N VAL A 381 -20.93 3.46 -29.05
CA VAL A 381 -19.63 2.76 -29.09
C VAL A 381 -18.67 3.55 -28.21
N ALA A 382 -18.34 3.03 -27.02
CA ALA A 382 -17.68 3.84 -26.02
C ALA A 382 -16.86 3.04 -25.00
N ASP A 383 -15.72 3.60 -24.61
CA ASP A 383 -14.85 3.05 -23.56
C ASP A 383 -14.84 3.98 -22.33
N SER A 384 -14.71 3.39 -21.15
CA SER A 384 -14.49 4.11 -19.89
C SER A 384 -13.36 3.47 -19.09
N PHE A 385 -12.47 4.30 -18.56
CA PHE A 385 -11.29 3.87 -17.82
C PHE A 385 -10.77 4.98 -16.90
N LEU A 386 -9.96 4.63 -15.91
CA LEU A 386 -9.24 5.60 -15.10
C LEU A 386 -7.86 5.87 -15.68
N PHE A 387 -7.45 7.13 -15.72
CA PHE A 387 -6.11 7.55 -16.07
C PHE A 387 -5.48 8.41 -14.98
N PHE A 388 -4.35 7.96 -14.44
CA PHE A 388 -3.55 8.70 -13.48
C PHE A 388 -2.07 8.63 -13.88
N THR A 389 -1.27 9.59 -13.46
CA THR A 389 0.15 9.66 -13.83
C THR A 389 0.96 10.40 -12.76
N ASP A 390 2.28 10.24 -12.80
CA ASP A 390 3.26 10.94 -11.96
C ASP A 390 2.93 10.87 -10.45
N PRO A 391 2.57 9.70 -9.89
CA PRO A 391 2.24 9.64 -8.46
C PRO A 391 3.48 9.88 -7.58
N HIS A 392 4.71 9.67 -8.07
CA HIS A 392 5.96 10.00 -7.37
C HIS A 392 5.96 9.60 -5.90
N ILE A 393 5.55 8.37 -5.65
CA ILE A 393 5.43 7.86 -4.30
C ILE A 393 6.83 7.45 -3.85
N PHE A 394 7.16 7.72 -2.58
CA PHE A 394 8.42 7.35 -1.89
C PHE A 394 9.66 8.28 -2.01
N PRO A 395 9.56 9.58 -1.73
CA PRO A 395 10.76 10.42 -1.56
C PRO A 395 11.62 9.94 -0.39
N HIS A 396 12.81 9.40 -0.70
CA HIS A 396 13.89 8.98 0.22
C HIS A 396 13.57 7.87 1.26
N THR A 397 12.30 7.66 1.64
CA THR A 397 11.82 6.56 2.50
C THR A 397 10.46 6.07 2.02
N MET A 398 10.08 4.83 2.34
CA MET A 398 8.74 4.32 2.00
C MET A 398 7.65 5.08 2.78
N ASP A 399 7.12 6.15 2.18
CA ASP A 399 5.87 6.79 2.60
C ASP A 399 4.66 5.93 2.20
N GLU A 400 4.44 4.87 2.98
CA GLU A 400 3.32 3.95 2.78
C GLU A 400 1.96 4.64 2.92
N GLY A 401 1.86 5.71 3.72
CA GLY A 401 0.61 6.44 3.92
C GLY A 401 0.14 7.10 2.64
N ARG A 402 1.03 7.82 1.95
CA ARG A 402 0.73 8.46 0.66
C ARG A 402 0.35 7.44 -0.41
N MET A 403 1.06 6.31 -0.45
CA MET A 403 0.73 5.19 -1.34
C MET A 403 -0.69 4.68 -1.10
N GLU A 404 -1.03 4.40 0.15
CA GLU A 404 -2.34 3.87 0.54
C GLU A 404 -3.47 4.85 0.22
N VAL A 405 -3.24 6.16 0.42
CA VAL A 405 -4.22 7.20 0.08
C VAL A 405 -4.46 7.24 -1.43
N THR A 406 -3.41 7.35 -2.24
CA THR A 406 -3.53 7.48 -3.69
C THR A 406 -4.16 6.22 -4.30
N ILE A 407 -3.63 5.03 -3.98
CA ILE A 407 -4.15 3.76 -4.50
C ILE A 407 -5.57 3.49 -3.97
N GLY A 408 -5.84 3.78 -2.70
CA GLY A 408 -7.18 3.60 -2.11
C GLY A 408 -8.23 4.50 -2.76
N THR A 409 -7.86 5.75 -3.12
CA THR A 409 -8.75 6.66 -3.84
C THR A 409 -9.02 6.15 -5.25
N ILE A 410 -7.99 5.69 -5.98
CA ILE A 410 -8.14 5.08 -7.31
C ILE A 410 -9.07 3.87 -7.25
N GLU A 411 -8.87 2.97 -6.28
CA GLU A 411 -9.71 1.79 -6.06
C GLU A 411 -11.17 2.16 -5.75
N GLN A 412 -11.39 3.17 -4.91
CA GLN A 412 -12.73 3.64 -4.58
C GLN A 412 -13.44 4.18 -5.82
N VAL A 413 -12.78 5.02 -6.64
CA VAL A 413 -13.38 5.56 -7.87
C VAL A 413 -13.62 4.43 -8.87
N PHE A 414 -12.67 3.52 -9.04
CA PHE A 414 -12.78 2.39 -9.97
C PHE A 414 -14.03 1.55 -9.65
N ASN A 415 -14.18 1.13 -8.39
CA ASN A 415 -15.29 0.29 -7.94
C ASN A 415 -16.67 0.99 -7.98
N ASN A 416 -16.71 2.32 -8.04
CA ASN A 416 -17.95 3.11 -8.05
C ASN A 416 -18.21 3.81 -9.40
N SER A 417 -17.44 3.48 -10.44
CA SER A 417 -17.57 4.05 -11.78
C SER A 417 -17.75 2.95 -12.82
N PRO A 418 -18.16 3.28 -14.06
CA PRO A 418 -18.18 2.32 -15.16
C PRO A 418 -16.78 2.04 -15.77
N ALA A 419 -15.70 2.48 -15.12
CA ALA A 419 -14.35 2.24 -15.60
C ALA A 419 -14.09 0.73 -15.73
N SER A 420 -13.56 0.33 -16.88
CA SER A 420 -13.27 -1.08 -17.22
C SER A 420 -11.81 -1.46 -17.00
N PHE A 421 -10.92 -0.47 -16.91
CA PHE A 421 -9.52 -0.64 -16.59
C PHE A 421 -8.92 0.64 -15.99
N VAL A 422 -7.71 0.50 -15.45
CA VAL A 422 -6.91 1.57 -14.87
C VAL A 422 -5.59 1.66 -15.62
N LEU A 423 -5.34 2.80 -16.26
CA LEU A 423 -4.09 3.12 -16.95
C LEU A 423 -3.25 4.07 -16.08
N CYS A 424 -2.03 3.64 -15.74
CA CYS A 424 -1.02 4.51 -15.15
C CYS A 424 -0.13 5.07 -16.25
N GLY A 425 0.04 6.40 -16.32
CA GLY A 425 0.93 7.09 -17.26
C GLY A 425 2.42 6.89 -16.99
N GLY A 426 2.79 6.50 -15.76
CA GLY A 426 4.18 6.29 -15.34
C GLY A 426 4.57 7.20 -14.17
N ASP A 427 5.85 7.20 -13.84
CA ASP A 427 6.50 7.97 -12.77
C ASP A 427 5.99 7.63 -11.37
N TRP A 428 5.97 6.33 -11.09
CA TRP A 428 5.72 5.83 -9.75
C TRP A 428 6.80 6.20 -8.76
N LEU A 429 8.07 6.18 -9.19
CA LEU A 429 9.21 6.49 -8.33
C LEU A 429 9.57 7.98 -8.33
N VAL A 430 10.50 8.35 -7.43
CA VAL A 430 11.16 9.66 -7.41
C VAL A 430 12.64 9.55 -7.81
N ASN A 431 13.28 10.70 -8.03
CA ASN A 431 14.71 10.78 -8.34
C ASN A 431 15.56 10.67 -7.07
N SER A 432 15.74 9.47 -6.54
CA SER A 432 16.68 9.24 -5.43
C SER A 432 17.03 7.78 -5.14
N ASP A 433 16.38 6.82 -5.79
CA ASP A 433 16.48 5.43 -5.40
C ASP A 433 17.74 4.76 -5.98
N THR A 434 18.36 3.88 -5.19
CA THR A 434 19.30 2.91 -5.76
C THR A 434 18.55 1.93 -6.67
N GLN A 435 19.23 1.28 -7.61
CA GLN A 435 18.60 0.28 -8.50
C GLN A 435 17.83 -0.81 -7.72
N ASN A 436 18.40 -1.29 -6.61
CA ASN A 436 17.76 -2.30 -5.78
C ASN A 436 16.49 -1.77 -5.09
N GLU A 437 16.52 -0.54 -4.59
CA GLU A 437 15.34 0.10 -4.00
C GLU A 437 14.26 0.34 -5.05
N ALA A 438 14.62 0.78 -6.25
CA ALA A 438 13.71 0.96 -7.37
C ALA A 438 13.04 -0.37 -7.74
N CYS A 439 13.79 -1.45 -7.93
CA CYS A 439 13.25 -2.79 -8.18
C CYS A 439 12.27 -3.24 -7.08
N TYR A 440 12.65 -3.07 -5.81
CA TYR A 440 11.80 -3.44 -4.68
C TYR A 440 10.50 -2.63 -4.63
N LYS A 441 10.58 -1.30 -4.79
CA LYS A 441 9.42 -0.40 -4.77
C LYS A 441 8.48 -0.68 -5.93
N LEU A 442 9.00 -0.82 -7.16
CA LEU A 442 8.19 -1.13 -8.34
C LEU A 442 7.53 -2.50 -8.22
N GLY A 443 8.26 -3.53 -7.77
CA GLY A 443 7.67 -4.85 -7.52
C GLY A 443 6.57 -4.82 -6.46
N ARG A 444 6.74 -4.03 -5.41
CA ARG A 444 5.70 -3.84 -4.38
C ARG A 444 4.48 -3.11 -4.92
N ILE A 445 4.68 -2.02 -5.67
CA ILE A 445 3.60 -1.26 -6.31
C ILE A 445 2.82 -2.15 -7.26
N ASP A 446 3.50 -2.87 -8.17
CA ASP A 446 2.82 -3.76 -9.11
C ASP A 446 2.06 -4.85 -8.36
N GLY A 447 2.64 -5.47 -7.33
CA GLY A 447 1.96 -6.45 -6.50
C GLY A 447 0.65 -5.91 -5.87
N ILE A 448 0.67 -4.67 -5.36
CA ILE A 448 -0.52 -4.02 -4.79
C ILE A 448 -1.55 -3.69 -5.87
N MET A 449 -1.13 -3.07 -6.97
CA MET A 449 -2.03 -2.69 -8.07
C MET A 449 -2.66 -3.95 -8.70
N ARG A 450 -1.89 -4.99 -8.94
CA ARG A 450 -2.39 -6.30 -9.44
C ARG A 450 -3.30 -6.99 -8.44
N ALA A 451 -3.06 -6.87 -7.14
CA ALA A 451 -3.97 -7.43 -6.13
C ALA A 451 -5.34 -6.74 -6.13
N LYS A 452 -5.40 -5.44 -6.46
CA LYS A 452 -6.63 -4.64 -6.47
C LYS A 452 -7.39 -4.70 -7.79
N PHE A 453 -6.66 -4.61 -8.91
CA PHE A 453 -7.23 -4.45 -10.24
C PHE A 453 -6.95 -5.66 -11.17
N GLY A 454 -6.11 -6.60 -10.75
CA GLY A 454 -5.78 -7.79 -11.54
C GLY A 454 -5.28 -7.47 -12.95
N ASN A 455 -6.01 -7.99 -13.94
CA ASN A 455 -5.69 -7.81 -15.36
C ASN A 455 -6.11 -6.45 -15.92
N GLU A 456 -6.87 -5.67 -15.15
CA GLU A 456 -7.41 -4.37 -15.52
C GLU A 456 -6.43 -3.23 -15.22
N TYR A 457 -5.26 -3.53 -14.62
CA TYR A 457 -4.17 -2.57 -14.44
C TYR A 457 -3.21 -2.55 -15.64
N LEU A 458 -3.05 -1.38 -16.26
CA LEU A 458 -2.17 -1.12 -17.39
C LEU A 458 -1.08 -0.11 -16.98
N PRO A 459 0.15 -0.55 -16.68
CA PRO A 459 1.25 0.36 -16.41
C PRO A 459 1.86 0.94 -17.70
N CYS A 460 2.27 2.20 -17.67
CA CYS A 460 3.19 2.83 -18.61
C CYS A 460 4.48 3.19 -17.86
N LEU A 461 5.61 3.26 -18.58
CA LEU A 461 6.92 3.51 -17.98
C LEU A 461 7.28 5.00 -18.09
N GLY A 462 7.51 5.64 -16.93
CA GLY A 462 8.00 7.01 -16.86
C GLY A 462 9.52 7.14 -16.70
N ASN A 463 10.04 8.37 -16.76
CA ASN A 463 11.49 8.62 -16.63
C ASN A 463 12.04 8.42 -15.22
N HIS A 464 11.20 8.46 -14.21
CA HIS A 464 11.59 8.13 -12.84
C HIS A 464 11.59 6.62 -12.62
N ASP A 465 10.75 5.88 -13.35
CA ASP A 465 10.62 4.43 -13.23
C ASP A 465 11.80 3.66 -13.85
N THR A 466 12.47 4.25 -14.83
CA THR A 466 13.72 3.71 -15.38
C THR A 466 14.91 3.93 -14.46
N ASN A 467 14.74 4.67 -13.35
CA ASN A 467 15.77 5.13 -12.43
C ASN A 467 16.88 5.97 -13.09
N TYR A 468 16.50 6.78 -14.10
CA TYR A 468 17.40 7.66 -14.86
C TYR A 468 18.21 8.63 -13.99
N GLN A 469 17.71 8.95 -12.79
CA GLN A 469 18.33 9.89 -11.85
C GLN A 469 18.70 9.28 -10.50
N GLY A 470 18.75 7.94 -10.39
CA GLY A 470 19.17 7.24 -9.18
C GLY A 470 20.61 7.55 -8.76
N VAL A 471 20.92 7.41 -7.47
CA VAL A 471 22.24 7.74 -6.91
C VAL A 471 23.27 6.67 -7.26
N GLU A 472 24.33 7.03 -7.98
CA GLU A 472 25.65 6.38 -7.89
C GLU A 472 26.76 7.42 -8.20
N ASN A 473 27.36 7.90 -7.11
CA ASN A 473 28.40 8.92 -6.90
C ASN A 473 29.78 8.57 -7.54
N GLU A 474 30.81 9.43 -7.58
CA GLU A 474 30.91 10.87 -7.85
C GLU A 474 31.38 11.00 -9.32
N GLY A 475 30.53 11.51 -10.22
CA GLY A 475 31.02 12.19 -11.42
C GLY A 475 30.67 11.70 -12.82
N SER A 476 29.51 11.09 -13.12
CA SER A 476 29.11 11.05 -14.55
C SER A 476 27.62 10.90 -14.86
N ALA A 477 27.22 11.54 -15.96
CA ALA A 477 26.10 11.14 -16.83
C ALA A 477 26.32 9.77 -17.53
N ALA A 478 27.31 8.99 -17.09
CA ALA A 478 27.66 7.65 -17.57
C ALA A 478 27.58 6.56 -16.46
N TRP A 479 27.09 6.92 -15.27
CA TRP A 479 26.73 6.02 -14.15
C TRP A 479 25.27 6.24 -13.75
N SER A 480 24.41 6.49 -14.73
CA SER A 480 22.97 6.58 -14.49
C SER A 480 22.52 5.25 -13.89
N GLY A 481 21.90 5.27 -12.71
CA GLY A 481 21.36 4.09 -12.03
C GLY A 481 20.20 3.42 -12.78
N ILE A 482 20.20 3.44 -14.12
CA ILE A 482 19.15 2.95 -14.99
C ILE A 482 18.91 1.46 -14.76
N LEU A 483 17.67 1.08 -14.57
CA LEU A 483 17.28 -0.31 -14.48
C LEU A 483 17.44 -1.01 -15.84
N PRO A 484 18.07 -2.20 -15.89
CA PRO A 484 18.13 -2.99 -17.11
C PRO A 484 16.73 -3.31 -17.64
N GLN A 485 16.54 -3.28 -18.97
CA GLN A 485 15.25 -3.60 -19.59
C GLN A 485 14.72 -4.97 -19.17
N ILE A 486 15.60 -5.96 -18.99
CA ILE A 486 15.24 -7.30 -18.53
C ILE A 486 14.61 -7.25 -17.13
N ALA A 487 15.13 -6.41 -16.24
CA ALA A 487 14.56 -6.24 -14.90
C ALA A 487 13.16 -5.61 -14.98
N ILE A 488 13.00 -4.54 -15.76
CA ILE A 488 11.71 -3.88 -15.98
C ILE A 488 10.70 -4.88 -16.58
N ASN A 489 11.09 -5.59 -17.62
CA ASN A 489 10.24 -6.55 -18.32
C ASN A 489 9.82 -7.71 -17.42
N ASN A 490 10.72 -8.25 -16.59
CA ASN A 490 10.40 -9.40 -15.74
C ASN A 490 9.66 -9.03 -14.45
N LEU A 491 9.90 -7.83 -13.91
CA LEU A 491 9.26 -7.39 -12.66
C LEU A 491 7.86 -6.84 -12.92
N TRP A 492 7.73 -5.92 -13.87
CA TRP A 492 6.53 -5.10 -14.00
C TRP A 492 5.70 -5.43 -15.23
N PHE A 493 6.37 -5.84 -16.31
CA PHE A 493 5.72 -6.14 -17.59
C PHE A 493 5.79 -7.62 -17.94
N SER A 494 5.91 -8.52 -16.94
CA SER A 494 6.12 -9.96 -17.17
C SER A 494 5.00 -10.58 -18.00
N LYS A 495 3.78 -10.09 -17.82
CA LYS A 495 2.61 -10.45 -18.62
C LYS A 495 2.73 -10.07 -20.10
N TYR A 496 3.37 -8.95 -20.41
CA TYR A 496 3.48 -8.40 -21.75
C TYR A 496 4.81 -8.74 -22.43
N GLY A 497 5.83 -9.11 -21.65
CA GLY A 497 7.19 -9.41 -22.09
C GLY A 497 8.04 -8.17 -22.42
N LYS A 498 7.42 -7.01 -22.66
CA LYS A 498 8.07 -5.73 -22.96
C LYS A 498 7.35 -4.56 -22.27
N ALA A 499 8.09 -3.48 -22.02
CA ALA A 499 7.56 -2.24 -21.44
C ALA A 499 6.69 -1.41 -22.40
N TYR A 500 6.68 -1.78 -23.69
CA TYR A 500 5.71 -1.32 -24.67
C TYR A 500 4.87 -2.52 -25.15
N TYR A 501 3.57 -2.34 -25.27
CA TYR A 501 2.61 -3.41 -25.53
C TYR A 501 1.27 -2.86 -25.99
N ASP A 502 0.40 -3.72 -26.49
CA ASP A 502 -0.97 -3.36 -26.82
C ASP A 502 -2.01 -4.05 -25.92
N TYR A 503 -3.14 -3.38 -25.71
CA TYR A 503 -4.28 -3.86 -24.94
C TYR A 503 -5.58 -3.56 -25.68
N LYS A 504 -6.41 -4.59 -25.92
CA LYS A 504 -7.71 -4.43 -26.56
C LYS A 504 -8.78 -4.18 -25.49
N ALA A 505 -9.31 -2.95 -25.45
CA ALA A 505 -10.51 -2.60 -24.71
C ALA A 505 -11.77 -3.01 -25.51
N ASN A 506 -12.96 -2.59 -25.06
CA ASN A 506 -14.20 -2.99 -25.73
C ASN A 506 -14.29 -2.43 -27.15
N ASN A 507 -13.91 -1.17 -27.34
CA ASN A 507 -14.08 -0.48 -28.62
C ASN A 507 -12.77 -0.01 -29.24
N ALA A 508 -11.73 0.26 -28.43
CA ALA A 508 -10.42 0.62 -28.93
C ALA A 508 -9.29 -0.34 -28.56
N ARG A 509 -8.19 -0.29 -29.32
CA ARG A 509 -6.90 -0.84 -28.90
C ARG A 509 -5.99 0.26 -28.40
N PHE A 510 -5.44 0.08 -27.22
CA PHE A 510 -4.45 0.96 -26.62
C PHE A 510 -3.06 0.43 -26.97
N TYR A 511 -2.21 1.30 -27.50
CA TYR A 511 -0.79 1.06 -27.74
C TYR A 511 -0.01 1.85 -26.69
N VAL A 512 0.55 1.13 -25.73
CA VAL A 512 1.31 1.69 -24.61
C VAL A 512 2.79 1.66 -24.97
N PHE A 513 3.46 2.80 -24.84
CA PHE A 513 4.86 2.98 -25.22
C PHE A 513 5.76 3.18 -24.02
N ASP A 514 6.99 2.71 -24.15
CA ASP A 514 8.07 2.99 -23.22
C ASP A 514 8.78 4.28 -23.65
N SER A 515 8.32 5.39 -23.07
CA SER A 515 8.98 6.70 -23.18
C SER A 515 9.87 7.02 -21.99
N GLY A 516 10.14 6.08 -21.08
CA GLY A 516 10.87 6.34 -19.83
C GLY A 516 12.32 6.76 -20.04
N THR A 517 12.85 6.65 -21.26
CA THR A 517 14.18 7.14 -21.63
C THR A 517 14.16 8.34 -22.56
N ASP A 518 12.98 8.91 -22.89
CA ASP A 518 12.80 9.96 -23.89
C ASP A 518 13.27 11.36 -23.51
N LEU A 519 13.91 11.56 -22.35
CA LEU A 519 14.43 12.87 -21.94
C LEU A 519 15.49 13.45 -22.91
N VAL A 520 16.11 12.60 -23.72
CA VAL A 520 17.02 13.00 -24.80
C VAL A 520 16.27 12.95 -26.13
N SER A 521 16.27 14.03 -26.91
CA SER A 521 15.56 14.13 -28.20
C SER A 521 16.09 13.21 -29.30
N THR A 522 17.17 12.46 -29.07
CA THR A 522 17.75 11.58 -30.08
C THR A 522 17.03 10.23 -30.12
N MET A 523 16.49 9.86 -31.28
CA MET A 523 15.90 8.54 -31.51
C MET A 523 16.96 7.43 -31.44
N THR A 524 16.84 6.53 -30.45
CA THR A 524 17.70 5.35 -30.30
C THR A 524 17.16 4.18 -31.13
N SER A 525 17.97 3.12 -31.30
CA SER A 525 17.50 1.87 -31.95
C SER A 525 16.27 1.28 -31.26
N TYR A 526 16.21 1.35 -29.93
CA TYR A 526 15.07 0.88 -29.15
C TYR A 526 13.79 1.71 -29.39
N ARG A 527 13.91 3.02 -29.59
CA ARG A 527 12.75 3.86 -29.91
C ARG A 527 12.27 3.66 -31.35
N TRP A 528 13.20 3.45 -32.29
CA TRP A 528 12.83 3.06 -33.65
C TRP A 528 12.16 1.69 -33.69
N GLU A 529 12.60 0.72 -32.88
CA GLU A 529 11.92 -0.57 -32.71
C GLU A 529 10.45 -0.39 -32.29
N GLN A 530 10.16 0.55 -31.39
CA GLN A 530 8.79 0.86 -30.97
C GLN A 530 7.96 1.51 -32.09
N VAL A 531 8.55 2.42 -32.88
CA VAL A 531 7.88 3.02 -34.05
C VAL A 531 7.56 1.96 -35.11
N ASP A 532 8.53 1.09 -35.42
CA ASP A 532 8.36 -0.05 -36.33
C ASP A 532 7.24 -0.98 -35.82
N TRP A 533 7.28 -1.33 -34.54
CA TRP A 533 6.27 -2.16 -33.90
C TRP A 533 4.87 -1.56 -34.03
N PHE A 534 4.72 -0.27 -33.74
CA PHE A 534 3.43 0.41 -33.80
C PHE A 534 2.85 0.44 -35.22
N ALA A 535 3.64 0.86 -36.20
CA ALA A 535 3.21 0.91 -37.59
C ALA A 535 2.76 -0.46 -38.09
N ASN A 536 3.54 -1.52 -37.80
CA ASN A 536 3.17 -2.88 -38.17
C ASN A 536 1.90 -3.34 -37.44
N LYS A 537 1.73 -3.01 -36.16
CA LYS A 537 0.53 -3.39 -35.41
C LYS A 537 -0.74 -2.70 -35.89
N LEU A 538 -0.66 -1.46 -36.37
CA LEU A 538 -1.80 -0.79 -36.99
C LEU A 538 -2.23 -1.51 -38.27
N ILE A 539 -1.28 -2.01 -39.07
CA ILE A 539 -1.56 -2.79 -40.27
C ILE A 539 -2.13 -4.18 -39.92
N GLU A 540 -1.54 -4.85 -38.92
CA GLU A 540 -1.92 -6.22 -38.53
C GLU A 540 -3.32 -6.30 -37.92
N ASN A 541 -3.67 -5.35 -37.05
CA ASN A 541 -4.92 -5.40 -36.30
C ASN A 541 -6.04 -4.58 -36.98
N ASP A 542 -5.68 -3.46 -37.60
CA ASP A 542 -6.58 -2.50 -38.27
C ASP A 542 -7.90 -2.22 -37.51
N ASP A 543 -7.80 -2.00 -36.20
CA ASP A 543 -8.96 -1.78 -35.35
C ASP A 543 -9.61 -0.42 -35.63
N ASP A 544 -10.96 -0.38 -35.66
CA ASP A 544 -11.77 0.83 -35.87
C ASP A 544 -11.26 2.03 -35.08
N HIS A 545 -10.89 1.80 -33.81
CA HIS A 545 -10.33 2.80 -32.91
C HIS A 545 -9.05 2.31 -32.25
N SER A 546 -8.05 3.18 -32.24
CA SER A 546 -6.75 2.98 -31.62
C SER A 546 -6.36 4.19 -30.77
N VAL A 547 -5.61 3.99 -29.69
CA VAL A 547 -5.18 5.04 -28.77
C VAL A 547 -3.68 4.90 -28.51
N ILE A 548 -2.95 6.02 -28.53
CA ILE A 548 -1.54 6.04 -28.12
C ILE A 548 -1.47 6.44 -26.64
N ALA A 549 -0.78 5.66 -25.82
CA ALA A 549 -0.49 5.98 -24.43
C ALA A 549 1.02 6.00 -24.20
N LEU A 550 1.54 7.10 -23.67
CA LEU A 550 2.97 7.25 -23.34
C LEU A 550 3.14 8.16 -22.13
N HIS A 551 4.31 8.19 -21.50
CA HIS A 551 4.57 9.10 -20.39
C HIS A 551 4.98 10.50 -20.88
N ILE A 552 6.02 10.57 -21.72
CA ILE A 552 6.71 11.82 -22.07
C ILE A 552 6.30 12.33 -23.44
N PHE A 553 5.32 13.23 -23.48
CA PHE A 553 4.96 13.95 -24.72
C PHE A 553 5.89 15.16 -24.96
N THR A 554 6.20 15.92 -23.91
CA THR A 554 7.02 17.13 -23.98
C THR A 554 7.81 17.30 -22.68
N ASN A 555 9.04 17.83 -22.77
CA ASN A 555 9.87 18.14 -21.59
C ASN A 555 9.58 19.54 -21.01
N GLN A 556 8.53 20.22 -21.48
CA GLN A 556 8.18 21.54 -20.97
C GLN A 556 7.47 21.43 -19.62
N LEU A 557 8.19 21.81 -18.56
CA LEU A 557 7.78 21.67 -17.16
C LEU A 557 6.67 22.65 -16.72
N THR A 558 6.28 23.60 -17.56
CA THR A 558 5.13 24.47 -17.31
C THR A 558 4.32 24.69 -18.57
N LYS A 559 3.00 24.89 -18.38
CA LYS A 559 2.08 25.18 -19.48
C LYS A 559 2.49 26.43 -20.27
N ALA A 560 2.90 27.50 -19.57
CA ALA A 560 3.36 28.73 -20.21
C ALA A 560 4.59 28.51 -21.09
N ASN A 561 5.54 27.68 -20.64
CA ASN A 561 6.72 27.35 -21.46
C ASN A 561 6.32 26.54 -22.69
N TYR A 562 5.41 25.56 -22.55
CA TYR A 562 4.87 24.81 -23.66
C TYR A 562 4.20 25.72 -24.70
N GLU A 563 3.32 26.63 -24.27
CA GLU A 563 2.62 27.56 -25.14
C GLU A 563 3.58 28.51 -25.90
N SER A 564 4.75 28.80 -25.32
CA SER A 564 5.77 29.66 -25.94
C SER A 564 6.73 28.93 -26.88
N ASP A 565 7.07 27.68 -26.57
CA ASP A 565 8.08 26.87 -27.28
C ASP A 565 7.79 25.37 -27.04
N PRO A 566 6.85 24.76 -27.77
CA PRO A 566 6.47 23.37 -27.55
C PRO A 566 7.60 22.44 -27.95
N LYS A 567 8.34 21.91 -26.95
CA LYS A 567 9.43 20.95 -27.17
C LYS A 567 8.89 19.52 -27.08
N ILE A 568 8.28 19.07 -28.16
CA ILE A 568 7.77 17.70 -28.27
C ILE A 568 8.93 16.72 -28.31
N GLN A 569 8.76 15.55 -27.68
CA GLN A 569 9.77 14.48 -27.75
C GLN A 569 9.65 13.69 -29.05
N SER A 570 10.82 13.30 -29.59
CA SER A 570 10.87 12.71 -30.93
C SER A 570 10.14 11.37 -31.06
N LEU A 571 10.01 10.57 -30.00
CA LEU A 571 9.16 9.38 -30.07
C LEU A 571 7.70 9.80 -30.33
N ALA A 572 7.15 10.71 -29.53
CA ALA A 572 5.78 11.21 -29.71
C ALA A 572 5.56 11.86 -31.09
N GLU A 573 6.54 12.62 -31.59
CA GLU A 573 6.48 13.18 -32.96
C GLU A 573 6.38 12.09 -34.02
N ASN A 574 7.22 11.05 -33.95
CA ASN A 574 7.21 9.97 -34.94
C ASN A 574 5.94 9.10 -34.83
N LEU A 575 5.43 8.84 -33.62
CA LEU A 575 4.19 8.10 -33.42
C LEU A 575 2.98 8.86 -33.99
N THR A 576 2.93 10.19 -33.82
CA THR A 576 1.85 11.00 -34.41
C THR A 576 1.96 11.14 -35.92
N LEU A 577 3.16 11.10 -36.52
CA LEU A 577 3.33 11.01 -37.96
C LEU A 577 2.83 9.67 -38.53
N ILE A 578 3.13 8.55 -37.86
CA ILE A 578 2.55 7.23 -38.21
C ILE A 578 1.02 7.29 -38.13
N ALA A 579 0.48 7.81 -37.03
CA ALA A 579 -0.95 7.95 -36.82
C ALA A 579 -1.63 8.84 -37.87
N GLN A 580 -1.00 9.96 -38.25
CA GLN A 580 -1.52 10.84 -39.31
C GLN A 580 -1.59 10.13 -40.65
N ALA A 581 -0.54 9.39 -41.02
CA ALA A 581 -0.52 8.61 -42.26
C ALA A 581 -1.56 7.47 -42.25
N TYR A 582 -1.71 6.79 -41.11
CA TYR A 582 -2.72 5.76 -40.90
C TYR A 582 -4.15 6.32 -40.98
N ASN A 583 -4.41 7.49 -40.40
CA ASN A 583 -5.72 8.15 -40.45
C ASN A 583 -6.05 8.69 -41.85
N SER A 584 -5.04 9.14 -42.59
CA SER A 584 -5.20 9.69 -43.95
C SER A 584 -5.08 8.64 -45.07
N LYS A 585 -4.85 7.38 -44.72
CA LYS A 585 -4.73 6.25 -45.67
C LYS A 585 -3.61 6.48 -46.68
N SER A 586 -2.47 6.93 -46.17
CA SER A 586 -1.29 7.28 -46.96
C SER A 586 -0.08 6.44 -46.57
N THR A 587 1.02 6.64 -47.30
CA THR A 587 2.33 6.12 -46.92
C THR A 587 3.09 7.14 -46.08
N VAL A 588 4.06 6.67 -45.31
CA VAL A 588 5.02 7.51 -44.58
C VAL A 588 6.36 6.80 -44.51
N THR A 589 7.44 7.56 -44.69
CA THR A 589 8.81 7.04 -44.61
C THR A 589 9.52 7.61 -43.39
N LEU A 590 9.83 6.77 -42.41
CA LEU A 590 10.60 7.12 -41.21
C LEU A 590 11.80 6.18 -41.09
N ASN A 591 12.97 6.70 -40.68
CA ASN A 591 14.21 5.92 -40.55
C ASN A 591 14.54 5.02 -41.76
N SER A 592 14.30 5.51 -42.98
CA SER A 592 14.46 4.78 -44.26
C SER A 592 13.53 3.57 -44.46
N VAL A 593 12.55 3.35 -43.58
CA VAL A 593 11.49 2.36 -43.73
C VAL A 593 10.23 3.07 -44.20
N THR A 594 9.56 2.51 -45.22
CA THR A 594 8.27 3.04 -45.71
C THR A 594 7.16 2.13 -45.23
N TYR A 595 6.20 2.72 -44.53
CA TYR A 595 4.97 2.06 -44.10
C TYR A 595 3.82 2.51 -45.00
N ASP A 596 2.97 1.57 -45.37
CA ASP A 596 1.86 1.79 -46.28
C ASP A 596 0.54 1.46 -45.58
N PHE A 597 -0.30 2.49 -45.41
CA PHE A 597 -1.60 2.38 -44.77
C PHE A 597 -2.76 2.57 -45.75
N THR A 598 -2.50 2.55 -47.06
CA THR A 598 -3.52 2.83 -48.10
C THR A 598 -4.70 1.87 -48.06
N ASP A 599 -4.48 0.62 -47.66
CA ASP A 599 -5.51 -0.43 -47.58
C ASP A 599 -6.16 -0.56 -46.18
N THR A 600 -5.77 0.28 -45.22
CA THR A 600 -6.29 0.23 -43.84
C THR A 600 -7.64 0.95 -43.70
N THR A 601 -8.37 0.66 -42.62
CA THR A 601 -9.71 1.22 -42.38
C THR A 601 -9.85 1.88 -41.02
N GLY A 602 -9.12 1.43 -40.00
CA GLY A 602 -9.20 1.96 -38.64
C GLY A 602 -8.56 3.33 -38.45
N LYS A 603 -8.63 3.87 -37.23
CA LYS A 603 -8.04 5.19 -36.90
C LYS A 603 -7.39 5.24 -35.53
N VAL A 604 -6.36 6.07 -35.40
CA VAL A 604 -5.83 6.53 -34.12
C VAL A 604 -6.64 7.73 -33.66
N ALA A 605 -7.41 7.55 -32.59
CA ALA A 605 -8.40 8.50 -32.11
C ALA A 605 -7.79 9.68 -31.34
N PHE A 606 -6.83 9.39 -30.44
CA PHE A 606 -6.14 10.37 -29.62
C PHE A 606 -4.85 9.79 -29.02
N LEU A 607 -4.05 10.67 -28.42
CA LEU A 607 -2.86 10.36 -27.63
C LEU A 607 -3.07 10.84 -26.18
N ILE A 608 -2.69 10.02 -25.21
CA ILE A 608 -2.74 10.33 -23.79
C ILE A 608 -1.34 10.29 -23.16
N ALA A 609 -1.03 11.27 -22.30
CA ALA A 609 0.28 11.40 -21.67
C ALA A 609 0.31 12.01 -20.26
N GLY A 610 1.48 11.99 -19.63
CA GLY A 610 1.78 12.56 -18.31
C GLY A 610 3.00 13.47 -18.31
N HIS A 611 3.92 13.26 -17.35
CA HIS A 611 5.25 13.88 -17.20
C HIS A 611 5.28 15.37 -16.82
N THR A 612 4.37 16.16 -17.38
CA THR A 612 4.46 17.63 -17.30
C THR A 612 3.93 18.21 -15.99
N HIS A 613 3.18 17.42 -15.21
CA HIS A 613 2.52 17.81 -13.97
C HIS A 613 1.49 18.94 -14.12
N TYR A 614 0.97 19.19 -15.34
CA TYR A 614 -0.16 20.09 -15.56
C TYR A 614 -1.10 19.52 -16.61
N ASP A 615 -2.34 20.04 -16.59
CA ASP A 615 -3.34 19.66 -17.58
C ASP A 615 -3.15 20.41 -18.90
N LEU A 616 -3.09 19.65 -19.99
CA LEU A 616 -3.02 20.18 -21.35
C LEU A 616 -3.93 19.39 -22.28
N THR A 617 -4.58 20.09 -23.20
CA THR A 617 -5.22 19.53 -24.39
C THR A 617 -4.67 20.30 -25.58
N THR A 618 -4.21 19.58 -26.60
CA THR A 618 -3.57 20.14 -27.79
C THR A 618 -3.72 19.17 -28.95
N ASP A 619 -3.21 19.52 -30.13
CA ASP A 619 -3.18 18.66 -31.32
C ASP A 619 -1.77 18.59 -31.87
N LEU A 620 -1.36 17.41 -32.32
CA LEU A 620 -0.09 17.21 -33.03
C LEU A 620 -0.32 16.30 -34.25
N ASN A 621 0.00 16.79 -35.45
CA ASN A 621 -0.21 16.07 -36.71
C ASN A 621 -1.66 15.57 -36.88
N ASP A 622 -2.63 16.43 -36.53
CA ASP A 622 -4.07 16.13 -36.52
C ASP A 622 -4.48 14.99 -35.58
N ILE A 623 -3.61 14.65 -34.63
CA ILE A 623 -3.90 13.72 -33.53
C ILE A 623 -4.17 14.53 -32.26
N PRO A 624 -5.39 14.44 -31.71
CA PRO A 624 -5.71 15.09 -30.45
C PRO A 624 -4.91 14.48 -29.30
N VAL A 625 -4.35 15.34 -28.44
CA VAL A 625 -3.48 14.99 -27.32
C VAL A 625 -4.09 15.49 -26.02
N ILE A 626 -4.14 14.63 -25.01
CA ILE A 626 -4.49 14.99 -23.63
C ILE A 626 -3.38 14.60 -22.66
N ILE A 627 -3.00 15.55 -21.81
CA ILE A 627 -1.99 15.36 -20.76
C ILE A 627 -2.63 15.60 -19.41
N THR A 628 -2.46 14.70 -18.45
CA THR A 628 -3.01 14.82 -17.09
C THR A 628 -1.92 15.24 -16.11
N THR A 629 -2.30 16.08 -15.14
CA THR A 629 -1.43 16.50 -14.02
C THR A 629 -1.01 15.34 -13.11
N THR A 630 -0.13 15.62 -12.15
CA THR A 630 0.42 14.65 -11.20
C THR A 630 -0.60 14.21 -10.17
N SER A 631 -0.63 12.90 -9.91
CA SER A 631 -1.45 12.27 -8.85
C SER A 631 -0.72 12.18 -7.50
N GLY A 632 0.47 12.77 -7.40
CA GLY A 632 1.33 12.58 -6.25
C GLY A 632 0.89 13.35 -5.02
N TYR A 633 0.70 14.67 -5.09
CA TYR A 633 0.52 15.51 -3.89
C TYR A 633 -0.85 15.29 -3.22
N THR A 634 -1.89 15.50 -4.01
CA THR A 634 -3.27 15.13 -3.73
C THR A 634 -3.62 14.04 -4.77
N PRO A 635 -4.42 13.01 -4.43
CA PRO A 635 -4.92 12.07 -5.44
C PRO A 635 -5.73 12.82 -6.50
N THR A 636 -5.05 13.19 -7.58
CA THR A 636 -5.58 14.00 -8.68
C THR A 636 -5.38 13.23 -9.97
N PHE A 637 -6.49 12.86 -10.62
CA PHE A 637 -6.49 12.02 -11.82
C PHE A 637 -7.82 12.13 -12.55
N ASP A 638 -7.97 11.45 -13.69
CA ASP A 638 -9.17 11.57 -14.52
C ASP A 638 -9.90 10.23 -14.70
N LEU A 639 -11.23 10.29 -14.64
CA LEU A 639 -12.12 9.27 -15.16
C LEU A 639 -12.45 9.60 -16.62
N MET A 640 -11.95 8.74 -17.50
CA MET A 640 -11.99 8.91 -18.94
C MET A 640 -13.23 8.25 -19.53
N PHE A 641 -13.85 8.98 -20.44
CA PHE A 641 -15.10 8.64 -21.09
C PHE A 641 -14.95 8.95 -22.58
N VAL A 642 -14.84 7.91 -23.39
CA VAL A 642 -14.57 8.05 -24.82
C VAL A 642 -15.81 7.61 -25.58
N ASP A 643 -16.46 8.55 -26.25
CA ASP A 643 -17.61 8.31 -27.13
C ASP A 643 -17.15 8.41 -28.58
N TYR A 644 -16.86 7.24 -29.16
CA TYR A 644 -16.45 7.13 -30.56
C TYR A 644 -17.61 7.43 -31.52
N THR A 645 -18.87 7.32 -31.09
CA THR A 645 -20.00 7.66 -31.98
C THR A 645 -20.12 9.17 -32.18
N ASN A 646 -19.89 9.94 -31.12
CA ASN A 646 -19.98 11.41 -31.14
C ASN A 646 -18.61 12.10 -31.23
N SER A 647 -17.53 11.36 -31.51
CA SER A 647 -16.17 11.88 -31.65
C SER A 647 -15.76 12.76 -30.47
N THR A 648 -16.09 12.35 -29.25
CA THR A 648 -15.86 13.15 -28.04
C THR A 648 -15.16 12.32 -26.97
N LEU A 649 -14.17 12.91 -26.32
CA LEU A 649 -13.57 12.42 -25.08
C LEU A 649 -13.89 13.40 -23.96
N VAL A 650 -14.32 12.87 -22.82
CA VAL A 650 -14.50 13.61 -21.57
C VAL A 650 -13.56 13.02 -20.52
N ALA A 651 -12.80 13.88 -19.86
CA ALA A 651 -11.97 13.56 -18.71
C ALA A 651 -12.60 14.24 -17.48
N VAL A 652 -13.23 13.44 -16.62
CA VAL A 652 -13.85 13.90 -15.38
C VAL A 652 -12.80 13.89 -14.28
N ARG A 653 -12.54 15.06 -13.69
CA ARG A 653 -11.49 15.26 -12.71
C ARG A 653 -11.90 14.68 -11.36
N VAL A 654 -11.05 13.82 -10.82
CA VAL A 654 -11.02 13.47 -9.39
C VAL A 654 -9.89 14.25 -8.73
N GLY A 655 -10.18 14.93 -7.62
CA GLY A 655 -9.21 15.76 -6.91
C GLY A 655 -9.14 17.19 -7.46
N ASP A 656 -7.94 17.77 -7.50
CA ASP A 656 -7.76 19.18 -7.84
C ASP A 656 -7.82 19.43 -9.36
N GLY A 657 -8.62 20.40 -9.81
CA GLY A 657 -8.69 20.83 -11.20
C GLY A 657 -10.11 20.88 -11.75
N ASN A 658 -10.25 20.90 -13.07
CA ASN A 658 -11.55 20.94 -13.76
C ASN A 658 -11.68 19.78 -14.74
N ASP A 659 -12.91 19.38 -14.99
CA ASP A 659 -13.26 18.48 -16.09
C ASP A 659 -12.82 19.05 -17.44
N ARG A 660 -12.50 18.16 -18.38
CA ARG A 660 -12.03 18.52 -19.72
C ARG A 660 -12.82 17.75 -20.76
N THR A 661 -13.04 18.38 -21.90
CA THR A 661 -13.71 17.75 -23.05
C THR A 661 -12.95 18.12 -24.31
N MET A 662 -12.77 17.15 -25.20
CA MET A 662 -12.07 17.34 -26.47
C MET A 662 -12.71 16.50 -27.57
N SER A 663 -12.58 16.97 -28.81
CA SER A 663 -12.91 16.17 -29.98
C SER A 663 -11.82 15.13 -30.24
N ILE A 664 -12.22 13.93 -30.67
CA ILE A 664 -11.30 12.85 -31.05
C ILE A 664 -11.49 12.49 -32.53
N VAL A 665 -10.53 11.77 -33.10
CA VAL A 665 -10.64 11.22 -34.46
C VAL A 665 -11.46 9.92 -34.42
N VAL A 666 -12.42 9.80 -35.34
CA VAL A 666 -13.28 8.60 -35.52
C VAL A 666 -13.40 8.30 -36.99
#